data_AF-A0AAD9S4T1-F1
#
_entry.id   AF-A0AAD9S4T1-F1
#
_cell.length_a   1.000
_cell.length_b   1.000
_cell.length_c   1.000
_cell.angle_alpha   90.00
_cell.angle_beta   90.00
_cell.angle_gamma   90.00
#
_symmetry.space_group_name_H-M   'P 1'
#
loop_
_entity.id
_entity.type
_entity.pdbx_description
1 polymer ?
#
loop_
_entity_poly.entity_id
_entity_poly.type
_entity_poly.pdbx_seq_one_letter_code
_entity_poly.pdbx_strand_id
1 'polypeptide(L)'
;MLPESALGRALTGQGPGPKMAPSLHFLRPYAFQPLAPASSPSGSAYIRFYELARRNIQVVCQRNSSTAPPNTIARIRTRTPYVKRDVEAYNPEDRGALTAARVKQLQMAHALLYPRLKRYAKPLTISNFRKEYEKKIKLPSETLGDIVTVGGRVSSISQLGNKLAFVKLVMDGAMVQGVLNINKMIDGTDMRHFTDLVRLIKRGDHISITGQPTRTQTKEFSIEAIHLPQIVSPGLAPLPYNLPEESRMNQRHLDLLVNKQAADTLRVRSCVIRHLRQWLETKLECIEVHTPILAANAGGAVARPFTTNATEFPEKQLALRIAPELWLKRLVVAGFDRIYEIGPAFRNEGIDSTHNPEFTMCEFYVSHINLEQVMQDTREMFSDLAAAVAKFRSDHNLETLQPPDPKLFAKEWQVVDFIPAINMELGSALPRLDNNPNAVQEIIKLLEARGKDWHKSLPPNPSLSKLLDRIAGAVLEPQSKGKPIFITKHPACMSPLAKTFTCPITKQFVSARAEVFFDGNELANMYEEENSPYVQRLKFVDQAKAKLAQQQNAAPGEQLLGDEDDEPAHFIDEQYVSVLESGLPPTAGWGCGVDRLVMMFTGAGRISEVLPFGNLRNVVGLASTGPQNQERKKEDGSGSDSGSILPDGAAGAAEAQISSREELEKTVQVGKETIFPTGEVVRNGSNAGKAGPSLVIERENTIYESVSDDVSAAQADGATATNNGDAAAQETDKPADANRQKRAADDALHYIMGNMP
;
A
#
# COMPACT_ATOMS: atom_id res chain seq x y z
N MET A 1 36.58 -52.07 35.44
CA MET A 1 36.34 -53.49 35.11
C MET A 1 36.37 -53.64 33.60
N LEU A 2 36.80 -54.80 33.10
CA LEU A 2 36.70 -55.26 31.70
C LEU A 2 35.34 -55.97 31.50
N PRO A 3 34.90 -56.40 30.27
CA PRO A 3 35.70 -56.65 29.06
C PRO A 3 35.14 -56.10 27.73
N GLU A 4 35.82 -56.48 26.65
CA GLU A 4 35.55 -56.16 25.24
C GLU A 4 34.66 -57.21 24.53
N SER A 5 34.38 -56.96 23.23
CA SER A 5 33.83 -57.87 22.21
C SER A 5 32.33 -58.21 22.32
N ALA A 6 31.61 -58.51 21.23
CA ALA A 6 32.06 -59.02 19.93
C ALA A 6 31.18 -58.61 18.72
N LEU A 7 31.62 -59.02 17.52
CA LEU A 7 30.86 -59.24 16.28
C LEU A 7 30.12 -58.04 15.65
N GLY A 8 30.68 -57.50 14.57
CA GLY A 8 29.96 -56.66 13.61
C GLY A 8 29.47 -57.44 12.38
N ARG A 9 28.17 -57.34 12.03
CA ARG A 9 27.64 -57.67 10.69
C ARG A 9 26.20 -57.17 10.50
N ALA A 10 26.03 -55.96 9.95
CA ALA A 10 24.80 -55.54 9.27
C ALA A 10 25.10 -54.34 8.35
N LEU A 11 24.98 -54.53 7.04
CA LEU A 11 24.84 -53.44 6.08
C LEU A 11 23.33 -53.12 5.91
N THR A 12 23.03 -52.02 5.23
CA THR A 12 21.68 -51.51 4.90
C THR A 12 20.87 -50.97 6.09
N GLY A 13 20.78 -49.65 6.15
CA GLY A 13 19.91 -48.90 7.07
C GLY A 13 19.96 -47.42 6.72
N GLN A 14 18.91 -46.90 6.05
CA GLN A 14 18.83 -45.48 5.71
C GLN A 14 18.43 -44.66 6.95
N GLY A 15 19.40 -44.04 7.61
CA GLY A 15 19.13 -43.01 8.61
C GLY A 15 18.69 -41.70 7.93
N PRO A 16 17.63 -41.00 8.40
CA PRO A 16 17.25 -39.72 7.85
C PRO A 16 18.31 -38.64 8.16
N GLY A 17 18.61 -37.80 7.17
CA GLY A 17 19.54 -36.69 7.32
C GLY A 17 19.05 -35.64 8.35
N PRO A 18 19.93 -34.72 8.79
CA PRO A 18 19.62 -33.77 9.84
C PRO A 18 18.43 -32.87 9.45
N LYS A 19 17.37 -32.89 10.26
CA LYS A 19 16.22 -31.99 10.12
C LYS A 19 16.69 -30.54 10.30
N MET A 20 16.61 -29.74 9.24
CA MET A 20 16.83 -28.29 9.35
C MET A 20 15.72 -27.63 10.18
N ALA A 21 16.03 -26.49 10.80
CA ALA A 21 15.10 -25.80 11.68
C ALA A 21 13.79 -25.37 10.98
N PRO A 22 12.63 -25.46 11.66
CA PRO A 22 11.31 -25.24 11.05
C PRO A 22 11.03 -23.78 10.64
N SER A 23 11.86 -22.82 11.06
CA SER A 23 11.65 -21.38 10.86
C SER A 23 11.64 -20.92 9.39
N LEU A 24 12.13 -21.74 8.45
CA LEU A 24 12.15 -21.41 7.02
C LEU A 24 10.94 -21.93 6.22
N HIS A 25 10.05 -22.74 6.82
CA HIS A 25 8.85 -23.22 6.11
C HIS A 25 7.82 -22.11 5.90
N PHE A 26 7.63 -21.20 6.86
CA PHE A 26 6.71 -20.05 6.74
C PHE A 26 6.99 -19.18 5.51
N LEU A 27 8.27 -18.95 5.19
CA LEU A 27 8.68 -18.13 4.05
C LEU A 27 8.57 -18.86 2.69
N ARG A 28 8.38 -20.19 2.67
CA ARG A 28 8.40 -21.02 1.46
C ARG A 28 7.54 -22.30 1.59
N PRO A 29 6.23 -22.21 1.87
CA PRO A 29 5.38 -23.40 2.09
C PRO A 29 5.44 -24.39 0.92
N TYR A 30 5.37 -23.88 -0.31
CA TYR A 30 5.37 -24.69 -1.54
C TYR A 30 6.76 -25.22 -1.97
N ALA A 31 7.86 -24.85 -1.31
CA ALA A 31 9.21 -25.30 -1.69
C ALA A 31 9.60 -26.67 -1.09
N PHE A 32 8.74 -27.27 -0.28
CA PHE A 32 9.01 -28.50 0.46
C PHE A 32 7.95 -29.60 0.30
N GLN A 33 6.80 -29.32 -0.33
CA GLN A 33 5.92 -30.37 -0.83
C GLN A 33 6.60 -31.09 -2.00
N PRO A 34 6.62 -32.44 -2.04
CA PRO A 34 6.99 -33.16 -3.26
C PRO A 34 5.99 -32.80 -4.36
N LEU A 35 6.46 -32.24 -5.47
CA LEU A 35 5.63 -32.06 -6.66
C LEU A 35 5.14 -33.44 -7.10
N ALA A 36 3.82 -33.63 -7.17
CA ALA A 36 3.25 -34.85 -7.73
C ALA A 36 3.79 -35.05 -9.17
N PRO A 37 4.16 -36.28 -9.56
CA PRO A 37 4.74 -36.54 -10.88
C PRO A 37 3.69 -36.27 -11.98
N ALA A 38 3.75 -35.07 -12.55
CA ALA A 38 2.83 -34.63 -13.59
C ALA A 38 2.94 -35.53 -14.83
N SER A 39 1.81 -36.05 -15.30
CA SER A 39 1.69 -36.96 -16.44
C SER A 39 1.80 -36.27 -17.81
N SER A 40 2.28 -35.02 -17.87
CA SER A 40 2.37 -34.21 -19.09
C SER A 40 3.79 -33.68 -19.36
N PRO A 41 4.23 -33.57 -20.64
CA PRO A 41 5.60 -33.15 -20.97
C PRO A 41 5.96 -31.73 -20.49
N SER A 42 4.96 -30.84 -20.42
CA SER A 42 5.13 -29.43 -20.06
C SER A 42 5.57 -29.19 -18.61
N GLY A 43 5.29 -30.11 -17.68
CA GLY A 43 5.78 -30.04 -16.30
C GLY A 43 7.30 -30.19 -16.18
N SER A 44 7.96 -30.82 -17.15
CA SER A 44 9.39 -31.19 -17.08
C SER A 44 10.35 -30.00 -17.11
N ALA A 45 9.97 -28.89 -17.73
CA ALA A 45 10.81 -27.70 -17.82
C ALA A 45 11.01 -27.03 -16.43
N TYR A 46 9.93 -26.95 -15.65
CA TYR A 46 9.96 -26.29 -14.33
C TYR A 46 10.80 -27.08 -13.31
N ILE A 47 10.71 -28.41 -13.37
CA ILE A 47 11.50 -29.33 -12.52
C ILE A 47 13.00 -29.22 -12.85
N ARG A 48 13.37 -29.18 -14.15
CA ARG A 48 14.77 -29.02 -14.58
C ARG A 48 15.40 -27.70 -14.09
N PHE A 49 14.64 -26.61 -14.10
CA PHE A 49 15.09 -25.32 -13.56
C PHE A 49 15.35 -25.39 -12.05
N TYR A 50 14.46 -26.06 -11.30
CA TYR A 50 14.60 -26.22 -9.85
C TYR A 50 15.77 -27.13 -9.43
N GLU A 51 16.07 -28.19 -10.19
CA GLU A 51 17.25 -29.03 -9.95
C GLU A 51 18.57 -28.27 -10.14
N LEU A 52 18.67 -27.49 -11.24
CA LEU A 52 19.86 -26.68 -11.56
C LEU A 52 20.16 -25.66 -10.44
N ALA A 53 19.13 -25.00 -9.92
CA ALA A 53 19.27 -24.06 -8.81
C ALA A 53 19.82 -24.73 -7.52
N ARG A 54 19.50 -26.01 -7.29
CA ARG A 54 19.88 -26.72 -6.05
C ARG A 54 21.34 -27.16 -6.01
N ARG A 55 21.96 -27.46 -7.16
CA ARG A 55 23.36 -27.96 -7.23
C ARG A 55 24.42 -26.88 -6.97
N ASN A 56 24.09 -25.60 -7.11
CA ASN A 56 25.05 -24.48 -7.01
C ASN A 56 25.23 -23.91 -5.58
N ILE A 57 24.65 -24.54 -4.54
CA ILE A 57 24.60 -23.99 -3.16
C ILE A 57 25.59 -24.72 -2.22
N GLN A 58 26.75 -25.12 -2.74
CA GLN A 58 27.92 -25.52 -1.93
C GLN A 58 29.21 -24.96 -2.55
N VAL A 59 29.69 -23.82 -2.02
CA VAL A 59 31.00 -23.25 -2.35
C VAL A 59 31.79 -23.07 -1.06
N VAL A 60 32.83 -23.89 -0.89
CA VAL A 60 33.78 -23.78 0.22
C VAL A 60 34.75 -22.63 -0.05
N CYS A 61 35.02 -21.79 0.94
CA CYS A 61 36.03 -20.76 0.82
C CYS A 61 37.44 -21.38 0.78
N GLN A 62 38.15 -21.22 -0.35
CA GLN A 62 39.60 -21.39 -0.40
C GLN A 62 40.27 -20.06 -0.77
N ARG A 63 41.33 -19.72 -0.03
CA ARG A 63 42.32 -18.72 -0.45
C ARG A 63 43.27 -19.37 -1.45
N ASN A 64 43.81 -18.61 -2.40
CA ASN A 64 45.17 -18.86 -2.88
C ASN A 64 45.80 -17.62 -3.52
N SER A 65 47.12 -17.68 -3.73
CA SER A 65 47.98 -16.53 -4.02
C SER A 65 49.07 -16.86 -5.05
N SER A 66 49.15 -16.06 -6.13
CA SER A 66 50.30 -15.95 -7.05
C SER A 66 50.01 -14.78 -8.01
N THR A 67 50.81 -13.72 -8.21
CA THR A 67 52.23 -13.59 -8.61
C THR A 67 52.56 -13.91 -10.07
N ALA A 68 52.14 -13.06 -11.01
CA ALA A 68 52.87 -12.73 -12.26
C ALA A 68 52.23 -11.51 -12.98
N PRO A 69 53.00 -10.60 -13.61
CA PRO A 69 52.48 -9.54 -14.49
C PRO A 69 52.49 -9.96 -15.97
N PRO A 70 51.75 -9.23 -16.84
CA PRO A 70 52.46 -8.64 -17.99
C PRO A 70 52.05 -7.19 -18.33
N ASN A 71 52.95 -6.50 -19.03
CA ASN A 71 52.72 -5.16 -19.60
C ASN A 71 51.84 -5.23 -20.86
N THR A 72 51.07 -4.16 -21.13
CA THR A 72 51.27 -3.23 -22.28
C THR A 72 50.06 -2.32 -22.44
N ILE A 73 50.20 -1.02 -22.15
CA ILE A 73 49.15 -0.02 -22.36
C ILE A 73 49.33 0.65 -23.73
N ALA A 74 48.46 0.30 -24.68
CA ALA A 74 48.36 1.03 -25.95
C ALA A 74 47.78 2.43 -25.74
N ARG A 75 48.44 3.46 -26.29
CA ARG A 75 47.99 4.87 -26.17
C ARG A 75 46.80 5.14 -27.08
N ILE A 76 45.60 5.33 -26.51
CA ILE A 76 44.48 5.97 -27.21
C ILE A 76 44.36 7.43 -26.74
N ARG A 77 44.77 8.37 -27.60
CA ARG A 77 44.51 9.81 -27.42
C ARG A 77 43.20 10.19 -28.12
N THR A 78 42.09 10.20 -27.40
CA THR A 78 40.82 10.78 -27.89
C THR A 78 40.51 12.07 -27.15
N ARG A 79 40.75 13.22 -27.83
CA ARG A 79 40.21 14.52 -27.42
C ARG A 79 38.71 14.55 -27.76
N THR A 80 37.83 14.18 -26.82
CA THR A 80 36.42 14.57 -26.92
C THR A 80 36.26 16.04 -26.53
N PRO A 81 35.63 16.90 -27.36
CA PRO A 81 35.33 18.28 -27.00
C PRO A 81 34.39 18.35 -25.78
N TYR A 82 34.61 19.34 -24.91
CA TYR A 82 33.63 19.69 -23.88
C TYR A 82 32.49 20.47 -24.54
N VAL A 83 31.50 19.75 -25.05
CA VAL A 83 30.25 20.35 -25.53
C VAL A 83 29.48 20.80 -24.29
N LYS A 84 29.36 22.12 -24.10
CA LYS A 84 28.21 22.68 -23.38
C LYS A 84 26.99 22.29 -24.20
N ARG A 85 26.26 21.26 -23.76
CA ARG A 85 24.86 21.13 -24.13
C ARG A 85 24.10 22.03 -23.15
N ASP A 86 23.37 22.99 -23.69
CA ASP A 86 22.30 23.66 -22.95
C ASP A 86 21.18 22.64 -22.64
N VAL A 87 20.08 23.06 -22.02
CA VAL A 87 19.08 22.15 -21.44
C VAL A 87 18.23 21.48 -22.53
N GLU A 88 18.80 20.46 -23.20
CA GLU A 88 18.09 19.57 -24.10
C GLU A 88 16.91 18.92 -23.37
N ALA A 89 15.75 18.92 -24.03
CA ALA A 89 14.58 18.22 -23.54
C ALA A 89 14.90 16.72 -23.37
N TYR A 90 14.37 16.11 -22.31
CA TYR A 90 14.54 14.68 -22.05
C TYR A 90 13.86 13.85 -23.15
N ASN A 91 14.64 13.43 -24.15
CA ASN A 91 14.20 12.46 -25.15
C ASN A 91 14.26 11.04 -24.57
N PRO A 92 13.14 10.29 -24.49
CA PRO A 92 13.15 8.89 -24.10
C PRO A 92 13.94 8.00 -25.07
N GLU A 93 14.01 8.36 -26.35
CA GLU A 93 14.59 7.51 -27.41
C GLU A 93 16.13 7.44 -27.30
N ASP A 94 16.78 8.57 -27.04
CA ASP A 94 18.24 8.64 -26.75
C ASP A 94 18.65 7.89 -25.47
N ARG A 95 17.71 7.62 -24.55
CA ARG A 95 18.00 7.01 -23.24
C ARG A 95 18.69 5.65 -23.38
N GLY A 96 18.33 4.85 -24.39
CA GLY A 96 18.96 3.56 -24.66
C GLY A 96 20.43 3.70 -25.04
N ALA A 97 20.73 4.52 -26.05
CA ALA A 97 22.08 4.77 -26.53
C ALA A 97 22.99 5.41 -25.45
N LEU A 98 22.46 6.39 -24.71
CA LEU A 98 23.18 7.02 -23.59
C LEU A 98 23.47 6.03 -22.46
N THR A 99 22.55 5.11 -22.17
CA THR A 99 22.75 4.03 -21.19
C THR A 99 23.84 3.06 -21.65
N ALA A 100 23.83 2.63 -22.91
CA ALA A 100 24.86 1.75 -23.47
C ALA A 100 26.25 2.40 -23.45
N ALA A 101 26.35 3.68 -23.81
CA ALA A 101 27.60 4.45 -23.75
C ALA A 101 28.12 4.57 -22.30
N ARG A 102 27.23 4.80 -21.32
CA ARG A 102 27.57 4.85 -19.89
C ARG A 102 28.04 3.49 -19.35
N VAL A 103 27.37 2.40 -19.72
CA VAL A 103 27.79 1.02 -19.39
C VAL A 103 29.19 0.74 -19.92
N LYS A 104 29.47 1.05 -21.19
CA LYS A 104 30.79 0.87 -21.80
C LYS A 104 31.87 1.69 -21.10
N GLN A 105 31.58 2.95 -20.74
CA GLN A 105 32.49 3.81 -19.97
C GLN A 105 32.85 3.18 -18.61
N LEU A 106 31.84 2.68 -17.88
CA LEU A 106 32.03 2.06 -16.56
C LEU A 106 32.79 0.72 -16.65
N GLN A 107 32.57 -0.06 -17.71
CA GLN A 107 33.34 -1.29 -17.97
C GLN A 107 34.82 -1.00 -18.25
N MET A 108 35.10 -0.04 -19.13
CA MET A 108 36.49 0.37 -19.47
C MET A 108 37.26 0.95 -18.28
N ALA A 109 36.56 1.46 -17.26
CA ALA A 109 37.14 1.96 -16.03
C ALA A 109 37.09 0.95 -14.85
N HIS A 110 36.70 -0.31 -15.10
CA HIS A 110 36.46 -1.35 -14.09
C HIS A 110 35.53 -0.92 -12.93
N ALA A 111 34.62 0.02 -13.19
CA ALA A 111 33.73 0.65 -12.22
C ALA A 111 32.24 0.27 -12.39
N LEU A 112 31.91 -0.62 -13.34
CA LEU A 112 30.59 -1.25 -13.42
C LEU A 112 30.47 -2.32 -12.32
N LEU A 113 30.47 -1.87 -11.06
CA LEU A 113 30.48 -2.71 -9.87
C LEU A 113 29.34 -2.32 -8.94
N TYR A 114 28.77 -3.32 -8.27
CA TYR A 114 27.78 -3.16 -7.21
C TYR A 114 28.34 -3.76 -5.90
N PRO A 115 29.38 -3.12 -5.31
CA PRO A 115 30.10 -3.68 -4.19
C PRO A 115 29.23 -3.72 -2.92
N ARG A 116 29.43 -4.75 -2.09
CA ARG A 116 28.92 -4.72 -0.71
C ARG A 116 29.46 -3.47 -0.01
N LEU A 117 28.57 -2.69 0.62
CA LEU A 117 28.90 -1.41 1.25
C LEU A 117 29.95 -1.60 2.35
N LYS A 118 31.18 -1.13 2.09
CA LYS A 118 32.27 -1.09 3.07
C LYS A 118 32.08 0.14 3.96
N ARG A 119 32.19 -0.04 5.28
CA ARG A 119 32.18 1.04 6.28
C ARG A 119 33.61 1.23 6.76
N TYR A 120 34.23 2.35 6.39
CA TYR A 120 35.60 2.69 6.82
C TYR A 120 35.60 3.51 8.13
N ALA A 121 34.46 4.15 8.45
CA ALA A 121 34.24 4.86 9.70
C ALA A 121 32.76 4.81 10.11
N LYS A 122 32.37 5.58 11.15
CA LYS A 122 30.98 5.73 11.63
C LYS A 122 30.07 6.14 10.45
N PRO A 123 29.09 5.32 10.04
CA PRO A 123 28.17 5.69 8.98
C PRO A 123 27.13 6.69 9.49
N LEU A 124 26.88 7.76 8.75
CA LEU A 124 25.86 8.76 9.08
C LEU A 124 24.97 9.07 7.88
N THR A 125 23.67 9.29 8.15
CA THR A 125 22.79 9.93 7.18
C THR A 125 23.19 11.40 7.01
N ILE A 126 22.91 11.99 5.85
CA ILE A 126 23.22 13.41 5.62
C ILE A 126 22.55 14.30 6.68
N SER A 127 21.29 14.03 7.02
CA SER A 127 20.55 14.75 8.07
C SER A 127 21.21 14.64 9.45
N ASN A 128 21.68 13.44 9.84
CA ASN A 128 22.36 13.25 11.12
C ASN A 128 23.76 13.87 11.12
N PHE A 129 24.51 13.78 10.02
CA PHE A 129 25.80 14.45 9.85
C PHE A 129 25.68 15.98 10.00
N ARG A 130 24.67 16.60 9.39
CA ARG A 130 24.37 18.03 9.62
C ARG A 130 23.99 18.30 11.08
N LYS A 131 23.04 17.55 11.64
CA LYS A 131 22.58 17.72 13.04
C LYS A 131 23.71 17.56 14.07
N GLU A 132 24.65 16.65 13.83
CA GLU A 132 25.76 16.32 14.75
C GLU A 132 26.94 17.30 14.66
N TYR A 133 27.21 17.91 13.49
CA TYR A 133 28.44 18.68 13.26
C TYR A 133 28.25 20.12 12.74
N GLU A 134 27.16 20.46 12.04
CA GLU A 134 27.03 21.76 11.36
C GLU A 134 27.06 22.97 12.31
N LYS A 135 26.58 22.79 13.55
CA LYS A 135 26.61 23.81 14.62
C LYS A 135 27.93 23.85 15.40
N LYS A 136 28.76 22.80 15.30
CA LYS A 136 30.07 22.73 15.97
C LYS A 136 31.12 23.52 15.19
N ILE A 137 31.11 23.40 13.86
CA ILE A 137 32.09 24.02 12.95
C ILE A 137 31.63 25.43 12.58
N LYS A 138 32.41 26.43 13.02
CA LYS A 138 32.08 27.86 12.88
C LYS A 138 33.04 28.58 11.93
N LEU A 139 34.31 28.18 11.89
CA LEU A 139 35.35 28.85 11.12
C LEU A 139 35.55 28.20 9.72
N PRO A 140 35.93 28.97 8.69
CA PRO A 140 36.30 28.40 7.40
C PRO A 140 37.61 27.59 7.51
N SER A 141 37.68 26.46 6.81
CA SER A 141 38.77 25.47 6.85
C SER A 141 38.98 24.78 8.20
N GLU A 142 38.10 25.00 9.19
CA GLU A 142 38.05 24.23 10.43
C GLU A 142 37.66 22.78 10.11
N THR A 143 38.36 21.82 10.71
CA THR A 143 38.10 20.39 10.58
C THR A 143 37.93 19.78 11.97
N LEU A 144 36.92 18.93 12.13
CA LEU A 144 36.84 18.08 13.32
C LEU A 144 37.63 16.80 13.06
N GLY A 145 38.40 16.35 14.05
CA GLY A 145 39.23 15.14 13.94
C GLY A 145 38.42 13.86 13.67
N ASP A 146 37.13 13.89 14.01
CA ASP A 146 36.15 12.82 13.77
C ASP A 146 36.15 12.37 12.30
N ILE A 147 36.46 11.09 12.07
CA ILE A 147 36.32 10.47 10.75
C ILE A 147 34.94 9.82 10.67
N VAL A 148 34.19 10.13 9.62
CA VAL A 148 32.86 9.58 9.36
C VAL A 148 32.70 9.15 7.91
N THR A 149 31.75 8.25 7.65
CA THR A 149 31.37 7.82 6.30
C THR A 149 29.96 8.34 5.99
N VAL A 150 29.82 9.10 4.91
CA VAL A 150 28.54 9.62 4.41
C VAL A 150 28.32 9.12 2.99
N GLY A 151 27.14 8.53 2.75
CA GLY A 151 26.69 8.09 1.43
C GLY A 151 25.54 8.93 0.89
N GLY A 152 25.34 8.91 -0.42
CA GLY A 152 24.18 9.55 -1.05
C GLY A 152 24.24 9.52 -2.57
N ARG A 153 23.16 10.00 -3.21
CA ARG A 153 23.10 10.16 -4.66
C ARG A 153 23.78 11.46 -5.07
N VAL A 154 24.66 11.40 -6.06
CA VAL A 154 25.30 12.57 -6.67
C VAL A 154 24.24 13.41 -7.41
N SER A 155 24.02 14.62 -6.92
CA SER A 155 23.16 15.62 -7.57
C SER A 155 23.95 16.46 -8.57
N SER A 156 25.19 16.82 -8.24
CA SER A 156 26.12 17.51 -9.13
C SER A 156 27.58 17.21 -8.76
N ILE A 157 28.47 17.40 -9.73
CA ILE A 157 29.92 17.35 -9.54
C ILE A 157 30.58 18.47 -10.36
N SER A 158 31.57 19.14 -9.78
CA SER A 158 32.38 20.16 -10.45
C SER A 158 33.86 19.97 -10.12
N GLN A 159 34.73 20.34 -11.05
CA GLN A 159 36.18 20.19 -10.94
C GLN A 159 36.86 21.56 -11.01
N LEU A 160 37.76 21.85 -10.07
CA LEU A 160 38.52 23.10 -9.99
C LEU A 160 40.01 22.81 -10.16
N GLY A 161 40.45 22.76 -11.43
CA GLY A 161 41.80 22.31 -11.79
C GLY A 161 42.01 20.81 -11.54
N ASN A 162 43.27 20.38 -11.50
CA ASN A 162 43.60 18.95 -11.48
C ASN A 162 43.59 18.31 -10.08
N LYS A 163 43.55 19.11 -9.01
CA LYS A 163 43.76 18.65 -7.62
C LYS A 163 42.52 18.67 -6.73
N LEU A 164 41.44 19.32 -7.17
CA LEU A 164 40.28 19.64 -6.35
C LEU A 164 38.99 19.45 -7.14
N ALA A 165 38.02 18.78 -6.53
CA ALA A 165 36.66 18.65 -7.04
C ALA A 165 35.64 18.75 -5.90
N PHE A 166 34.43 19.17 -6.24
CA PHE A 166 33.30 19.27 -5.31
C PHE A 166 32.16 18.39 -5.83
N VAL A 167 31.55 17.61 -4.95
CA VAL A 167 30.43 16.73 -5.28
C VAL A 167 29.28 16.98 -4.31
N LYS A 168 28.07 17.26 -4.79
CA LYS A 168 26.91 17.48 -3.92
C LYS A 168 26.08 16.20 -3.85
N LEU A 169 25.96 15.65 -2.64
CA LEU A 169 25.18 14.45 -2.35
C LEU A 169 23.80 14.81 -1.82
N VAL A 170 22.79 14.04 -2.23
CA VAL A 170 21.40 14.10 -1.76
C VAL A 170 21.03 12.76 -1.14
N MET A 171 20.34 12.81 0.00
CA MET A 171 19.66 11.66 0.61
C MET A 171 18.48 12.17 1.43
N ASP A 172 17.30 11.56 1.26
CA ASP A 172 16.04 11.89 1.95
C ASP A 172 15.54 13.35 1.81
N GLY A 173 16.15 14.12 0.90
CA GLY A 173 15.92 15.56 0.68
C GLY A 173 16.98 16.46 1.32
N ALA A 174 17.81 15.92 2.22
CA ALA A 174 18.96 16.64 2.78
C ALA A 174 20.15 16.60 1.81
N MET A 175 20.96 17.66 1.84
CA MET A 175 22.15 17.82 0.98
C MET A 175 23.44 17.98 1.79
N VAL A 176 24.58 17.56 1.23
CA VAL A 176 25.93 17.91 1.72
C VAL A 176 26.91 17.99 0.56
N GLN A 177 27.94 18.85 0.70
CA GLN A 177 29.06 18.90 -0.21
C GLN A 177 30.20 17.98 0.26
N GLY A 178 30.66 17.08 -0.60
CA GLY A 178 31.96 16.43 -0.48
C GLY A 178 33.04 17.28 -1.14
N VAL A 179 34.13 17.55 -0.42
CA VAL A 179 35.34 18.20 -0.93
C VAL A 179 36.37 17.11 -1.22
N LEU A 180 36.74 16.94 -2.49
CA LEU A 180 37.68 15.92 -2.96
C LEU A 180 39.01 16.62 -3.28
N ASN A 181 39.95 16.58 -2.33
CA ASN A 181 41.22 17.30 -2.41
C ASN A 181 42.38 16.30 -2.33
N ILE A 182 43.11 16.08 -3.43
CA ILE A 182 44.15 15.03 -3.47
C ILE A 182 45.27 15.26 -2.43
N ASN A 183 45.55 16.52 -2.05
CA ASN A 183 46.55 16.83 -1.03
C ASN A 183 46.09 16.51 0.41
N LYS A 184 44.87 15.96 0.58
CA LYS A 184 44.25 15.55 1.85
C LYS A 184 43.93 14.05 1.91
N MET A 185 44.13 13.33 0.81
CA MET A 185 43.88 11.88 0.74
C MET A 185 45.05 11.11 1.37
N ILE A 186 44.74 10.16 2.25
CA ILE A 186 45.71 9.38 3.05
C ILE A 186 45.90 7.93 2.54
N ASP A 187 45.22 7.56 1.46
CA ASP A 187 45.26 6.22 0.84
C ASP A 187 46.33 6.06 -0.25
N GLY A 188 47.14 7.09 -0.51
CA GLY A 188 48.16 7.07 -1.55
C GLY A 188 47.63 7.23 -2.98
N THR A 189 46.38 7.68 -3.16
CA THR A 189 45.79 7.97 -4.48
C THR A 189 46.69 8.89 -5.33
N ASP A 190 47.01 8.47 -6.55
CA ASP A 190 47.76 9.29 -7.50
C ASP A 190 46.86 10.24 -8.33
N MET A 191 47.51 11.21 -8.97
CA MET A 191 46.82 12.26 -9.76
C MET A 191 45.95 11.71 -10.89
N ARG A 192 46.26 10.51 -11.42
CA ARG A 192 45.53 9.88 -12.53
C ARG A 192 44.26 9.25 -12.00
N HIS A 193 44.36 8.37 -11.00
CA HIS A 193 43.18 7.73 -10.37
C HIS A 193 42.18 8.76 -9.83
N PHE A 194 42.67 9.85 -9.21
CA PHE A 194 41.84 10.98 -8.80
C PHE A 194 41.11 11.64 -9.99
N THR A 195 41.86 12.02 -11.03
CA THR A 195 41.30 12.71 -12.21
C THR A 195 40.30 11.83 -12.96
N ASP A 196 40.59 10.54 -13.10
CA ASP A 196 39.78 9.61 -13.86
C ASP A 196 38.49 9.27 -13.10
N LEU A 197 38.53 9.08 -11.77
CA LEU A 197 37.29 8.94 -10.98
C LEU A 197 36.43 10.22 -11.01
N VAL A 198 37.02 11.41 -10.84
CA VAL A 198 36.28 12.69 -10.90
C VAL A 198 35.58 12.87 -12.25
N ARG A 199 36.19 12.39 -13.35
CA ARG A 199 35.57 12.36 -14.68
C ARG A 199 34.54 11.25 -14.87
N LEU A 200 34.65 10.16 -14.11
CA LEU A 200 33.77 8.99 -14.19
C LEU A 200 32.49 9.16 -13.39
N ILE A 201 32.53 9.90 -12.27
CA ILE A 201 31.33 10.23 -11.48
C ILE A 201 30.38 11.13 -12.30
N LYS A 202 29.08 10.86 -12.18
CA LYS A 202 27.97 11.56 -12.85
C LYS A 202 26.79 11.80 -11.91
N ARG A 203 25.95 12.78 -12.25
CA ARG A 203 24.63 12.99 -11.63
C ARG A 203 23.81 11.69 -11.73
N GLY A 204 23.35 11.19 -10.60
CA GLY A 204 22.59 9.94 -10.50
C GLY A 204 23.34 8.76 -9.90
N ASP A 205 24.68 8.73 -9.95
CA ASP A 205 25.50 7.74 -9.24
C ASP A 205 25.22 7.80 -7.73
N HIS A 206 25.28 6.65 -7.04
CA HIS A 206 25.45 6.61 -5.57
C HIS A 206 26.92 6.40 -5.23
N ILE A 207 27.46 7.28 -4.38
CA ILE A 207 28.83 7.18 -3.88
C ILE A 207 28.87 7.22 -2.35
N SER A 208 29.96 6.72 -1.79
CA SER A 208 30.29 6.78 -0.37
C SER A 208 31.60 7.55 -0.19
N ILE A 209 31.58 8.59 0.65
CA ILE A 209 32.74 9.41 1.01
C ILE A 209 33.10 9.10 2.46
N THR A 210 34.38 8.87 2.74
CA THR A 210 34.90 8.84 4.12
C THR A 210 35.86 10.01 4.31
N GLY A 211 35.69 10.75 5.39
CA GLY A 211 36.32 12.05 5.56
C GLY A 211 35.97 12.73 6.88
N GLN A 212 36.45 13.97 7.02
CA GLN A 212 36.26 14.80 8.20
C GLN A 212 35.18 15.87 7.98
N PRO A 213 34.34 16.16 8.99
CA PRO A 213 33.45 17.32 8.99
C PRO A 213 34.24 18.64 8.82
N THR A 214 33.79 19.54 7.93
CA THR A 214 34.44 20.85 7.69
C THR A 214 33.48 21.95 7.18
N ARG A 215 33.99 23.19 7.07
CA ARG A 215 33.41 24.29 6.30
C ARG A 215 34.41 24.80 5.27
N THR A 216 34.01 24.98 4.02
CA THR A 216 34.87 25.59 2.99
C THR A 216 35.12 27.09 3.26
N GLN A 217 36.08 27.69 2.53
CA GLN A 217 36.27 29.15 2.47
C GLN A 217 34.98 29.90 2.08
N THR A 218 34.16 29.31 1.21
CA THR A 218 32.82 29.82 0.83
C THR A 218 31.75 29.63 1.92
N LYS A 219 32.12 29.16 3.12
CA LYS A 219 31.23 28.86 4.25
C LYS A 219 30.16 27.80 3.95
N GLU A 220 30.41 26.87 3.02
CA GLU A 220 29.53 25.72 2.80
C GLU A 220 29.94 24.54 3.70
N PHE A 221 29.01 24.05 4.52
CA PHE A 221 29.22 22.90 5.39
C PHE A 221 29.37 21.60 4.58
N SER A 222 30.46 20.88 4.82
CA SER A 222 31.01 19.88 3.91
C SER A 222 31.65 18.70 4.66
N ILE A 223 31.98 17.64 3.92
CA ILE A 223 32.90 16.57 4.33
C ILE A 223 34.16 16.63 3.45
N GLU A 224 35.35 16.83 4.03
CA GLU A 224 36.62 16.75 3.28
C GLU A 224 37.09 15.29 3.24
N ALA A 225 37.21 14.75 2.03
CA ALA A 225 37.48 13.34 1.79
C ALA A 225 38.96 13.00 2.05
N ILE A 226 39.19 12.10 3.02
CA ILE A 226 40.52 11.52 3.29
C ILE A 226 40.78 10.25 2.48
N HIS A 227 39.73 9.68 1.89
CA HIS A 227 39.80 8.55 0.97
C HIS A 227 39.13 8.89 -0.36
N LEU A 228 39.64 8.30 -1.45
CA LEU A 228 39.03 8.39 -2.76
C LEU A 228 37.59 7.81 -2.72
N PRO A 229 36.54 8.54 -3.16
CA PRO A 229 35.16 8.08 -3.00
C PRO A 229 34.86 6.75 -3.71
N GLN A 230 34.12 5.88 -3.03
CA GLN A 230 33.70 4.61 -3.62
C GLN A 230 32.35 4.79 -4.33
N ILE A 231 32.28 4.50 -5.64
CA ILE A 231 30.99 4.28 -6.31
C ILE A 231 30.40 2.97 -5.76
N VAL A 232 29.18 3.06 -5.21
CA VAL A 232 28.48 1.92 -4.59
C VAL A 232 27.30 1.42 -5.42
N SER A 233 26.73 2.28 -6.28
CA SER A 233 25.84 1.89 -7.36
C SER A 233 25.90 2.96 -8.47
N PRO A 234 26.51 2.68 -9.64
CA PRO A 234 26.54 3.65 -10.73
C PRO A 234 25.15 3.92 -11.29
N GLY A 235 24.91 5.16 -11.73
CA GLY A 235 23.79 5.53 -12.58
C GLY A 235 24.10 5.15 -14.03
N LEU A 236 23.30 4.24 -14.59
CA LEU A 236 23.46 3.77 -15.97
C LEU A 236 22.71 4.68 -16.96
N ALA A 237 21.43 4.95 -16.70
CA ALA A 237 20.64 5.90 -17.48
C ALA A 237 20.83 7.34 -16.98
N PRO A 238 20.85 8.35 -17.87
CA PRO A 238 20.86 9.75 -17.45
C PRO A 238 19.58 10.09 -16.68
N LEU A 239 19.71 10.81 -15.57
CA LEU A 239 18.54 11.36 -14.87
C LEU A 239 18.04 12.62 -15.61
N PRO A 240 16.73 12.75 -15.87
CA PRO A 240 16.16 14.02 -16.35
C PRO A 240 16.38 15.13 -15.31
N TYR A 241 16.32 16.39 -15.73
CA TYR A 241 16.24 17.53 -14.80
C TYR A 241 14.80 17.83 -14.38
N ASN A 242 13.86 17.62 -15.29
CA ASN A 242 12.43 17.83 -15.14
C ASN A 242 11.69 16.82 -16.04
N LEU A 243 10.45 16.45 -15.68
CA LEU A 243 9.64 15.47 -16.41
C LEU A 243 8.35 16.10 -16.94
N PRO A 244 7.95 15.79 -18.20
CA PRO A 244 6.62 16.09 -18.70
C PRO A 244 5.54 15.47 -17.81
N GLU A 245 4.42 16.17 -17.64
CA GLU A 245 3.37 15.80 -16.67
C GLU A 245 2.81 14.40 -16.93
N GLU A 246 2.49 14.10 -18.18
CA GLU A 246 2.02 12.78 -18.67
C GLU A 246 2.99 11.64 -18.34
N SER A 247 4.29 11.94 -18.25
CA SER A 247 5.33 10.96 -17.91
C SER A 247 5.51 10.76 -16.40
N ARG A 248 5.01 11.67 -15.53
CA ARG A 248 5.30 11.64 -14.09
C ARG A 248 4.81 10.36 -13.43
N MET A 249 3.56 9.96 -13.64
CA MET A 249 3.00 8.76 -13.02
C MET A 249 3.54 7.46 -13.65
N ASN A 250 3.82 7.47 -14.96
CA ASN A 250 4.37 6.31 -15.67
C ASN A 250 5.89 6.15 -15.46
N GLN A 251 6.59 7.16 -14.94
CA GLN A 251 8.00 7.12 -14.53
C GLN A 251 8.16 7.64 -13.10
N ARG A 252 7.24 7.24 -12.20
CA ARG A 252 7.09 7.78 -10.84
C ARG A 252 8.34 7.72 -9.96
N HIS A 253 9.20 6.74 -10.17
CA HIS A 253 10.51 6.63 -9.52
C HIS A 253 11.52 7.71 -9.95
N LEU A 254 11.32 8.34 -11.11
CA LEU A 254 12.06 9.52 -11.56
C LEU A 254 11.35 10.82 -11.16
N ASP A 255 10.01 10.86 -11.19
CA ASP A 255 9.21 11.99 -10.67
C ASP A 255 9.61 12.30 -9.22
N LEU A 256 9.57 11.31 -8.33
CA LEU A 256 10.00 11.44 -6.93
C LEU A 256 11.50 11.78 -6.73
N LEU A 257 12.33 11.75 -7.79
CA LEU A 257 13.73 12.19 -7.76
C LEU A 257 13.98 13.60 -8.31
N VAL A 258 13.04 14.17 -9.09
CA VAL A 258 13.21 15.50 -9.72
C VAL A 258 12.14 16.51 -9.29
N ASN A 259 10.98 16.03 -8.86
CA ASN A 259 9.84 16.82 -8.43
C ASN A 259 9.74 16.80 -6.90
N LYS A 260 10.22 17.86 -6.24
CA LYS A 260 10.16 17.95 -4.76
C LYS A 260 8.71 17.92 -4.26
N GLN A 261 7.75 18.51 -4.98
CA GLN A 261 6.33 18.54 -4.57
C GLN A 261 5.77 17.12 -4.43
N ALA A 262 5.97 16.25 -5.43
CA ALA A 262 5.55 14.86 -5.38
C ALA A 262 6.15 14.09 -4.19
N ALA A 263 7.44 14.31 -3.89
CA ALA A 263 8.11 13.68 -2.76
C ALA A 263 7.65 14.25 -1.40
N ASP A 264 7.33 15.55 -1.32
CA ASP A 264 6.82 16.21 -0.11
C ASP A 264 5.37 15.77 0.18
N THR A 265 4.53 15.58 -0.84
CA THR A 265 3.18 15.02 -0.73
C THR A 265 3.19 13.65 -0.03
N LEU A 266 4.09 12.74 -0.44
CA LEU A 266 4.22 11.43 0.21
C LEU A 266 4.79 11.50 1.64
N ARG A 267 5.59 12.53 1.97
CA ARG A 267 5.99 12.80 3.37
C ARG A 267 4.78 13.22 4.21
N VAL A 268 3.91 14.09 3.69
CA VAL A 268 2.67 14.49 4.37
C VAL A 268 1.71 13.31 4.52
N ARG A 269 1.56 12.43 3.51
CA ARG A 269 0.81 11.16 3.65
C ARG A 269 1.23 10.37 4.90
N SER A 270 2.54 10.16 5.05
CA SER A 270 3.10 9.45 6.21
C SER A 270 2.83 10.17 7.53
N CYS A 271 2.85 11.51 7.54
CA CYS A 271 2.50 12.29 8.73
C CYS A 271 1.02 12.20 9.11
N VAL A 272 0.10 12.32 8.13
CA VAL A 272 -1.36 12.21 8.35
C VAL A 272 -1.70 10.82 8.90
N ILE A 273 -1.22 9.76 8.26
CA ILE A 273 -1.46 8.37 8.69
C ILE A 273 -0.93 8.11 10.10
N ARG A 274 0.25 8.63 10.45
CA ARG A 274 0.84 8.49 11.79
C ARG A 274 0.08 9.27 12.85
N HIS A 275 -0.42 10.46 12.53
CA HIS A 275 -1.14 11.28 13.50
C HIS A 275 -2.60 10.82 13.68
N LEU A 276 -3.25 10.26 12.64
CA LEU A 276 -4.54 9.56 12.78
C LEU A 276 -4.46 8.44 13.83
N ARG A 277 -3.46 7.54 13.72
CA ARG A 277 -3.22 6.49 14.74
C ARG A 277 -3.08 7.10 16.13
N GLN A 278 -2.11 8.00 16.29
CA GLN A 278 -1.84 8.65 17.59
C GLN A 278 -3.07 9.35 18.18
N TRP A 279 -3.88 9.99 17.34
CA TRP A 279 -5.10 10.68 17.78
C TRP A 279 -6.14 9.68 18.30
N LEU A 280 -6.41 8.60 17.54
CA LEU A 280 -7.35 7.55 17.95
C LEU A 280 -6.87 6.79 19.21
N GLU A 281 -5.59 6.45 19.28
CA GLU A 281 -4.93 5.81 20.42
C GLU A 281 -5.00 6.67 21.70
N THR A 282 -4.85 8.00 21.60
CA THR A 282 -4.68 8.88 22.79
C THR A 282 -5.86 9.79 23.13
N LYS A 283 -6.85 9.96 22.24
CA LYS A 283 -8.06 10.77 22.47
C LYS A 283 -9.31 9.92 22.65
N LEU A 284 -9.43 8.85 21.87
CA LEU A 284 -10.58 7.92 21.94
C LEU A 284 -10.22 6.58 22.61
N GLU A 285 -8.96 6.37 22.99
CA GLU A 285 -8.45 5.13 23.61
C GLU A 285 -8.70 3.87 22.74
N CYS A 286 -8.73 4.06 21.41
CA CYS A 286 -9.05 2.98 20.47
C CYS A 286 -7.85 2.07 20.16
N ILE A 287 -8.14 0.77 20.04
CA ILE A 287 -7.17 -0.27 19.69
C ILE A 287 -7.14 -0.47 18.16
N GLU A 288 -5.94 -0.51 17.57
CA GLU A 288 -5.78 -0.83 16.15
C GLU A 288 -5.97 -2.34 15.88
N VAL A 289 -6.81 -2.67 14.91
CA VAL A 289 -7.08 -4.04 14.45
C VAL A 289 -6.95 -4.14 12.93
N HIS A 290 -6.81 -5.38 12.43
CA HIS A 290 -6.82 -5.69 11.00
C HIS A 290 -7.85 -6.76 10.71
N THR A 291 -8.87 -6.43 9.91
CA THR A 291 -9.96 -7.33 9.55
C THR A 291 -9.73 -8.04 8.21
N PRO A 292 -10.47 -9.12 7.87
CA PRO A 292 -10.27 -9.86 6.62
C PRO A 292 -10.44 -9.00 5.35
N ILE A 293 -9.41 -8.98 4.50
CA ILE A 293 -9.44 -8.31 3.18
C ILE A 293 -10.25 -9.12 2.16
N LEU A 294 -10.22 -10.45 2.27
CA LEU A 294 -11.04 -11.39 1.48
C LEU A 294 -12.18 -11.93 2.35
N ALA A 295 -13.39 -11.96 1.80
CA ALA A 295 -14.58 -12.53 2.42
C ALA A 295 -15.43 -13.25 1.37
N ALA A 296 -16.42 -14.04 1.79
CA ALA A 296 -17.41 -14.58 0.85
C ALA A 296 -18.30 -13.46 0.27
N ASN A 297 -18.83 -12.61 1.14
CA ASN A 297 -19.64 -11.44 0.77
C ASN A 297 -18.91 -10.14 1.12
N ALA A 298 -19.01 -9.13 0.24
CA ALA A 298 -18.56 -7.78 0.55
C ALA A 298 -19.72 -6.92 1.10
N GLY A 299 -19.59 -6.50 2.35
CA GLY A 299 -20.55 -5.61 3.04
C GLY A 299 -19.86 -4.36 3.60
N GLY A 300 -20.61 -3.55 4.36
CA GLY A 300 -20.13 -2.29 4.95
C GLY A 300 -20.11 -1.08 4.01
N ALA A 301 -20.58 -1.23 2.77
CA ALA A 301 -20.79 -0.10 1.86
C ALA A 301 -21.84 -0.43 0.79
N VAL A 302 -22.28 0.59 0.05
CA VAL A 302 -23.03 0.43 -1.20
C VAL A 302 -22.05 0.66 -2.36
N ALA A 303 -21.31 -0.39 -2.71
CA ALA A 303 -20.25 -0.36 -3.72
C ALA A 303 -20.20 -1.66 -4.52
N ARG A 304 -19.63 -1.65 -5.72
CA ARG A 304 -19.37 -2.88 -6.49
C ARG A 304 -18.03 -3.50 -6.04
N PRO A 305 -17.98 -4.76 -5.57
CA PRO A 305 -16.72 -5.39 -5.17
C PRO A 305 -15.87 -5.82 -6.37
N PHE A 306 -14.60 -6.12 -6.10
CA PHE A 306 -13.78 -6.99 -6.94
C PHE A 306 -13.94 -8.44 -6.47
N THR A 307 -14.05 -9.37 -7.41
CA THR A 307 -14.26 -10.80 -7.14
C THR A 307 -13.03 -11.63 -7.53
N THR A 308 -12.83 -12.77 -6.89
CA THR A 308 -11.68 -13.66 -7.09
C THR A 308 -11.98 -15.07 -6.55
N ASN A 309 -11.20 -16.08 -6.95
CA ASN A 309 -11.42 -17.47 -6.53
C ASN A 309 -10.17 -17.99 -5.80
N ALA A 310 -10.37 -18.77 -4.72
CA ALA A 310 -9.27 -19.38 -3.97
C ALA A 310 -9.12 -20.86 -4.32
N THR A 311 -7.89 -21.36 -4.46
CA THR A 311 -7.61 -22.78 -4.76
C THR A 311 -8.10 -23.73 -3.67
N GLU A 312 -8.23 -23.26 -2.43
CA GLU A 312 -8.79 -24.01 -1.28
C GLU A 312 -10.33 -24.15 -1.37
N PHE A 313 -10.99 -23.20 -2.03
CA PHE A 313 -12.46 -23.12 -2.14
C PHE A 313 -12.86 -22.87 -3.61
N PRO A 314 -12.59 -23.82 -4.53
CA PRO A 314 -12.85 -23.62 -5.96
C PRO A 314 -14.34 -23.39 -6.25
N GLU A 315 -15.23 -24.02 -5.48
CA GLU A 315 -16.69 -23.90 -5.52
C GLU A 315 -17.22 -22.56 -4.96
N LYS A 316 -16.35 -21.61 -4.60
CA LYS A 316 -16.74 -20.34 -3.98
C LYS A 316 -16.00 -19.15 -4.58
N GLN A 317 -16.76 -18.28 -5.22
CA GLN A 317 -16.32 -16.92 -5.48
C GLN A 317 -16.14 -16.18 -4.14
N LEU A 318 -15.06 -15.42 -4.03
CA LEU A 318 -14.73 -14.54 -2.91
C LEU A 318 -14.73 -13.09 -3.40
N ALA A 319 -14.94 -12.15 -2.49
CA ALA A 319 -14.86 -10.72 -2.75
C ALA A 319 -13.73 -10.06 -1.94
N LEU A 320 -13.08 -9.06 -2.54
CA LEU A 320 -12.29 -8.07 -1.80
C LEU A 320 -13.22 -7.10 -1.08
N ARG A 321 -12.89 -6.74 0.16
CA ARG A 321 -13.74 -5.87 1.00
C ARG A 321 -13.91 -4.45 0.44
N ILE A 322 -15.14 -3.95 0.54
CA ILE A 322 -15.54 -2.57 0.18
C ILE A 322 -15.49 -1.59 1.38
N ALA A 323 -15.50 -2.14 2.60
CA ALA A 323 -15.26 -1.51 3.91
C ALA A 323 -14.97 -2.60 4.97
N PRO A 324 -14.33 -2.29 6.11
CA PRO A 324 -14.15 -3.21 7.24
C PRO A 324 -15.31 -3.21 8.25
N GLU A 325 -16.16 -2.18 8.29
CA GLU A 325 -17.36 -1.98 9.14
C GLU A 325 -17.93 -3.25 9.82
N LEU A 326 -18.43 -4.22 9.05
CA LEU A 326 -19.14 -5.38 9.61
C LEU A 326 -18.23 -6.28 10.45
N TRP A 327 -16.93 -6.33 10.16
CA TRP A 327 -15.94 -7.03 10.97
C TRP A 327 -15.56 -6.24 12.22
N LEU A 328 -15.52 -4.91 12.13
CA LEU A 328 -15.28 -4.05 13.29
C LEU A 328 -16.45 -4.14 14.27
N LYS A 329 -17.71 -4.07 13.82
CA LYS A 329 -18.88 -4.29 14.70
C LYS A 329 -18.96 -5.69 15.29
N ARG A 330 -18.47 -6.74 14.60
CA ARG A 330 -18.28 -8.09 15.19
C ARG A 330 -17.30 -8.07 16.38
N LEU A 331 -16.28 -7.20 16.38
CA LEU A 331 -15.34 -7.02 17.50
C LEU A 331 -15.94 -6.19 18.64
N VAL A 332 -16.76 -5.17 18.36
CA VAL A 332 -17.48 -4.41 19.41
C VAL A 332 -18.43 -5.33 20.18
N VAL A 333 -19.18 -6.20 19.49
CA VAL A 333 -20.00 -7.26 20.14
C VAL A 333 -19.16 -8.22 20.99
N ALA A 334 -17.90 -8.46 20.60
CA ALA A 334 -16.96 -9.29 21.37
C ALA A 334 -16.30 -8.54 22.56
N GLY A 335 -16.77 -7.33 22.91
CA GLY A 335 -16.27 -6.54 24.04
C GLY A 335 -15.09 -5.62 23.74
N PHE A 336 -14.74 -5.42 22.46
CA PHE A 336 -13.75 -4.41 22.07
C PHE A 336 -14.45 -3.06 21.86
N ASP A 337 -14.77 -2.37 22.96
CA ASP A 337 -15.55 -1.13 23.01
C ASP A 337 -15.03 0.01 22.11
N ARG A 338 -13.71 0.07 21.87
CA ARG A 338 -13.01 1.17 21.21
C ARG A 338 -11.98 0.62 20.25
N ILE A 339 -12.28 0.67 18.94
CA ILE A 339 -11.44 0.05 17.89
C ILE A 339 -11.31 0.93 16.67
N TYR A 340 -10.21 0.74 15.91
CA TYR A 340 -10.06 1.30 14.57
C TYR A 340 -9.26 0.40 13.62
N GLU A 341 -9.44 0.59 12.32
CA GLU A 341 -8.53 0.06 11.29
C GLU A 341 -8.13 1.17 10.31
N ILE A 342 -6.83 1.27 9.99
CA ILE A 342 -6.31 2.05 8.86
C ILE A 342 -5.75 1.09 7.82
N GLY A 343 -6.56 0.74 6.82
CA GLY A 343 -6.27 -0.31 5.85
C GLY A 343 -6.83 -0.04 4.45
N PRO A 344 -6.60 -0.95 3.50
CA PRO A 344 -7.12 -0.82 2.14
C PRO A 344 -8.60 -1.23 2.04
N ALA A 345 -9.32 -0.61 1.10
CA ALA A 345 -10.57 -1.13 0.55
C ALA A 345 -10.56 -1.06 -0.97
N PHE A 346 -11.43 -1.87 -1.58
CA PHE A 346 -11.41 -2.19 -2.99
C PHE A 346 -12.81 -2.03 -3.60
N ARG A 347 -12.99 -1.02 -4.46
CA ARG A 347 -14.26 -0.73 -5.13
C ARG A 347 -14.08 -0.74 -6.64
N ASN A 348 -14.79 -1.63 -7.31
CA ASN A 348 -14.73 -1.87 -8.75
C ASN A 348 -15.58 -0.82 -9.49
N GLU A 349 -15.15 0.43 -9.40
CA GLU A 349 -15.90 1.62 -9.80
C GLU A 349 -15.11 2.48 -10.80
N GLY A 350 -15.63 3.68 -11.11
CA GLY A 350 -14.96 4.63 -12.00
C GLY A 350 -13.61 5.13 -11.46
N ILE A 351 -12.80 5.69 -12.35
CA ILE A 351 -11.52 6.34 -12.00
C ILE A 351 -11.59 7.79 -12.45
N ASP A 352 -11.50 8.72 -11.51
CA ASP A 352 -11.59 10.17 -11.73
C ASP A 352 -10.51 10.94 -10.92
N SER A 353 -10.79 12.17 -10.51
CA SER A 353 -9.92 13.00 -9.67
C SER A 353 -9.90 12.60 -8.19
N THR A 354 -10.93 11.95 -7.68
CA THR A 354 -11.18 11.66 -6.26
C THR A 354 -11.37 10.17 -5.95
N HIS A 355 -11.57 9.34 -6.98
CA HIS A 355 -11.76 7.89 -6.87
C HIS A 355 -10.64 7.10 -7.56
N ASN A 356 -10.10 6.12 -6.84
CA ASN A 356 -9.22 5.07 -7.36
C ASN A 356 -9.73 3.71 -6.82
N PRO A 357 -9.65 2.61 -7.59
CA PRO A 357 -10.32 1.36 -7.22
C PRO A 357 -9.70 0.65 -6.00
N GLU A 358 -8.45 0.96 -5.67
CA GLU A 358 -7.83 0.69 -4.36
C GLU A 358 -7.61 2.02 -3.63
N PHE A 359 -7.97 2.12 -2.36
CA PHE A 359 -7.73 3.32 -1.55
C PHE A 359 -7.51 2.97 -0.08
N THR A 360 -6.84 3.86 0.65
CA THR A 360 -6.66 3.74 2.10
C THR A 360 -7.82 4.42 2.81
N MET A 361 -8.49 3.69 3.70
CA MET A 361 -9.50 4.23 4.59
C MET A 361 -9.05 4.18 6.05
N CYS A 362 -9.69 4.99 6.86
CA CYS A 362 -9.65 4.90 8.31
C CYS A 362 -11.09 4.79 8.77
N GLU A 363 -11.41 3.70 9.49
CA GLU A 363 -12.69 3.51 10.17
C GLU A 363 -12.46 3.27 11.65
N PHE A 364 -13.33 3.83 12.51
CA PHE A 364 -13.34 3.56 13.95
C PHE A 364 -14.77 3.38 14.46
N TYR A 365 -14.90 2.59 15.53
CA TYR A 365 -16.16 2.31 16.21
C TYR A 365 -15.95 2.45 17.72
N VAL A 366 -16.83 3.20 18.37
CA VAL A 366 -16.77 3.50 19.81
C VAL A 366 -18.14 3.27 20.44
N SER A 367 -18.20 2.42 21.47
CA SER A 367 -19.40 2.18 22.25
C SER A 367 -19.74 3.34 23.19
N HIS A 368 -21.01 3.41 23.56
CA HIS A 368 -21.59 4.37 24.50
C HIS A 368 -21.43 5.86 24.14
N ILE A 369 -21.23 6.18 22.85
CA ILE A 369 -21.34 7.55 22.31
C ILE A 369 -22.45 7.66 21.25
N ASN A 370 -22.88 8.89 20.97
CA ASN A 370 -23.96 9.26 20.04
C ASN A 370 -23.42 10.06 18.83
N LEU A 371 -24.33 10.42 17.90
CA LEU A 371 -23.99 11.17 16.70
C LEU A 371 -23.33 12.53 17.03
N GLU A 372 -23.88 13.28 17.99
CA GLU A 372 -23.35 14.59 18.35
C GLU A 372 -21.91 14.53 18.90
N GLN A 373 -21.55 13.47 19.63
CA GLN A 373 -20.18 13.28 20.12
C GLN A 373 -19.22 12.97 18.97
N VAL A 374 -19.54 12.02 18.08
CA VAL A 374 -18.64 11.69 16.96
C VAL A 374 -18.49 12.85 15.95
N MET A 375 -19.50 13.71 15.84
CA MET A 375 -19.40 15.00 15.12
C MET A 375 -18.44 15.99 15.82
N GLN A 376 -18.45 16.06 17.16
CA GLN A 376 -17.48 16.85 17.92
C GLN A 376 -16.05 16.32 17.74
N ASP A 377 -15.86 15.01 17.94
CA ASP A 377 -14.59 14.30 17.81
C ASP A 377 -13.97 14.54 16.42
N THR A 378 -14.80 14.51 15.37
CA THR A 378 -14.39 14.80 13.99
C THR A 378 -13.82 16.21 13.83
N ARG A 379 -14.44 17.24 14.43
CA ARG A 379 -13.93 18.62 14.37
C ARG A 379 -12.57 18.76 15.05
N GLU A 380 -12.42 18.15 16.23
CA GLU A 380 -11.17 18.18 16.99
C GLU A 380 -10.05 17.43 16.25
N MET A 381 -10.32 16.24 15.72
CA MET A 381 -9.37 15.46 14.92
C MET A 381 -8.87 16.25 13.70
N PHE A 382 -9.76 16.93 12.96
CA PHE A 382 -9.35 17.74 11.82
C PHE A 382 -8.47 18.93 12.21
N SER A 383 -8.75 19.56 13.37
CA SER A 383 -7.95 20.68 13.89
C SER A 383 -6.56 20.23 14.37
N ASP A 384 -6.50 19.12 15.13
CA ASP A 384 -5.24 18.51 15.59
C ASP A 384 -4.38 18.04 14.42
N LEU A 385 -4.98 17.38 13.41
CA LEU A 385 -4.31 17.01 12.16
C LEU A 385 -3.72 18.22 11.43
N ALA A 386 -4.46 19.34 11.35
CA ALA A 386 -3.97 20.56 10.71
C ALA A 386 -2.76 21.14 11.45
N ALA A 387 -2.81 21.20 12.78
CA ALA A 387 -1.70 21.65 13.61
C ALA A 387 -0.46 20.73 13.47
N ALA A 388 -0.67 19.41 13.49
CA ALA A 388 0.38 18.41 13.33
C ALA A 388 1.05 18.46 11.94
N VAL A 389 0.25 18.59 10.86
CA VAL A 389 0.75 18.73 9.49
C VAL A 389 1.47 20.06 9.30
N ALA A 390 0.94 21.18 9.81
CA ALA A 390 1.61 22.48 9.73
C ALA A 390 2.97 22.46 10.44
N LYS A 391 3.02 21.90 11.66
CA LYS A 391 4.27 21.69 12.41
C LYS A 391 5.26 20.82 11.63
N PHE A 392 4.82 19.65 11.15
CA PHE A 392 5.66 18.73 10.38
C PHE A 392 6.23 19.37 9.10
N ARG A 393 5.42 20.16 8.38
CA ARG A 393 5.87 20.89 7.20
C ARG A 393 6.92 21.95 7.53
N SER A 394 6.82 22.60 8.69
CA SER A 394 7.85 23.52 9.20
C SER A 394 9.13 22.79 9.61
N ASP A 395 9.03 21.74 10.43
CA ASP A 395 10.14 20.91 10.91
C ASP A 395 10.97 20.28 9.77
N HIS A 396 10.37 20.07 8.59
CA HIS A 396 10.97 19.39 7.44
C HIS A 396 11.11 20.27 6.16
N ASN A 397 10.88 21.58 6.23
CA ASN A 397 10.96 22.52 5.09
C ASN A 397 10.16 22.07 3.85
N LEU A 398 8.90 21.66 4.06
CA LEU A 398 7.97 21.20 3.01
C LEU A 398 7.18 22.38 2.43
N GLU A 399 7.94 23.36 1.93
CA GLU A 399 7.46 24.65 1.41
C GLU A 399 6.85 24.55 -0.01
N THR A 400 6.96 23.39 -0.67
CA THR A 400 6.48 23.20 -2.06
C THR A 400 4.99 22.87 -2.16
N LEU A 401 4.32 22.61 -1.04
CA LEU A 401 2.92 22.23 -0.97
C LEU A 401 2.04 23.45 -0.68
N GLN A 402 0.80 23.47 -1.14
CA GLN A 402 -0.16 24.49 -0.72
C GLN A 402 -0.68 24.17 0.69
N PRO A 403 -0.91 25.14 1.59
CA PRO A 403 -1.61 24.90 2.84
C PRO A 403 -3.10 24.61 2.57
N PRO A 404 -3.80 23.80 3.39
CA PRO A 404 -5.25 23.72 3.35
C PRO A 404 -5.89 25.09 3.68
N ASP A 405 -7.13 25.32 3.22
CA ASP A 405 -7.86 26.54 3.56
C ASP A 405 -8.14 26.60 5.08
N PRO A 406 -7.70 27.65 5.80
CA PRO A 406 -7.93 27.78 7.23
C PRO A 406 -9.41 27.73 7.65
N LYS A 407 -10.36 28.06 6.74
CA LYS A 407 -11.81 28.01 7.02
C LYS A 407 -12.32 26.61 7.35
N LEU A 408 -11.67 25.56 6.84
CA LEU A 408 -11.99 24.17 7.17
C LEU A 408 -11.84 23.88 8.68
N PHE A 409 -10.93 24.58 9.36
CA PHE A 409 -10.65 24.41 10.78
C PHE A 409 -11.32 25.48 11.66
N ALA A 410 -12.42 26.07 11.16
CA ALA A 410 -13.32 26.88 11.97
C ALA A 410 -13.89 26.05 13.14
N LYS A 411 -14.09 26.70 14.30
CA LYS A 411 -14.61 26.02 15.51
C LYS A 411 -16.00 25.43 15.30
N GLU A 412 -16.90 26.22 14.74
CA GLU A 412 -18.27 25.80 14.43
C GLU A 412 -18.40 25.48 12.95
N TRP A 413 -18.93 24.30 12.63
CA TRP A 413 -19.29 23.88 11.28
C TRP A 413 -20.81 23.95 11.14
N GLN A 414 -21.33 24.36 9.98
CA GLN A 414 -22.77 24.49 9.83
C GLN A 414 -23.41 23.10 9.72
N VAL A 415 -24.41 22.82 10.55
CA VAL A 415 -25.24 21.61 10.44
C VAL A 415 -26.42 21.87 9.50
N VAL A 416 -26.68 20.94 8.58
CA VAL A 416 -27.70 21.03 7.52
C VAL A 416 -28.55 19.76 7.50
N ASP A 417 -29.81 19.87 7.92
CA ASP A 417 -30.76 18.75 7.86
C ASP A 417 -31.18 18.48 6.40
N PHE A 418 -30.96 17.24 5.94
CA PHE A 418 -31.11 16.79 4.55
C PHE A 418 -32.48 17.15 3.93
N ILE A 419 -33.57 16.66 4.53
CA ILE A 419 -34.93 16.86 4.00
C ILE A 419 -35.37 18.34 4.08
N PRO A 420 -35.25 19.06 5.22
CA PRO A 420 -35.56 20.49 5.30
C PRO A 420 -34.81 21.36 4.26
N ALA A 421 -33.53 21.10 4.02
CA ALA A 421 -32.73 21.88 3.07
C ALA A 421 -33.18 21.65 1.61
N ILE A 422 -33.52 20.40 1.23
CA ILE A 422 -34.12 20.12 -0.09
C ILE A 422 -35.51 20.75 -0.20
N ASN A 423 -36.35 20.66 0.85
CA ASN A 423 -37.68 21.28 0.86
C ASN A 423 -37.63 22.80 0.65
N MET A 424 -36.59 23.45 1.20
CA MET A 424 -36.37 24.90 1.06
C MET A 424 -35.99 25.29 -0.38
N GLU A 425 -35.03 24.59 -1.00
CA GLU A 425 -34.63 24.83 -2.39
C GLU A 425 -35.76 24.50 -3.40
N LEU A 426 -36.54 23.46 -3.14
CA LEU A 426 -37.71 23.14 -3.96
C LEU A 426 -38.91 24.06 -3.70
N GLY A 427 -38.91 24.83 -2.60
CA GLY A 427 -40.07 25.63 -2.17
C GLY A 427 -41.33 24.79 -1.91
N SER A 428 -41.18 23.52 -1.56
CA SER A 428 -42.26 22.54 -1.27
C SER A 428 -41.70 21.34 -0.54
N ALA A 429 -42.52 20.69 0.29
CA ALA A 429 -42.15 19.44 0.95
C ALA A 429 -42.00 18.29 -0.06
N LEU A 430 -40.94 17.49 0.10
CA LEU A 430 -40.86 16.15 -0.48
C LEU A 430 -42.03 15.28 0.00
N PRO A 431 -42.54 14.34 -0.84
CA PRO A 431 -43.54 13.36 -0.42
C PRO A 431 -43.00 12.46 0.69
N ARG A 432 -43.89 11.69 1.32
CA ARG A 432 -43.50 10.68 2.31
C ARG A 432 -42.58 9.65 1.65
N LEU A 433 -41.40 9.44 2.22
CA LEU A 433 -40.33 8.59 1.68
C LEU A 433 -40.42 7.14 2.19
N ASP A 434 -41.07 6.92 3.34
CA ASP A 434 -41.32 5.59 3.88
C ASP A 434 -42.66 5.02 3.40
N ASN A 435 -42.69 3.72 3.10
CA ASN A 435 -43.88 2.95 2.75
C ASN A 435 -44.69 3.47 1.53
N ASN A 436 -44.17 4.45 0.79
CA ASN A 436 -44.80 5.04 -0.39
C ASN A 436 -44.21 4.46 -1.68
N PRO A 437 -44.93 3.59 -2.42
CA PRO A 437 -44.42 3.00 -3.67
C PRO A 437 -44.30 4.02 -4.81
N ASN A 438 -44.98 5.17 -4.73
CA ASN A 438 -45.01 6.21 -5.76
C ASN A 438 -43.99 7.35 -5.52
N ALA A 439 -43.22 7.29 -4.41
CA ALA A 439 -42.35 8.39 -3.98
C ALA A 439 -41.37 8.86 -5.07
N VAL A 440 -40.82 7.93 -5.87
CA VAL A 440 -39.90 8.23 -6.97
C VAL A 440 -40.59 9.07 -8.05
N GLN A 441 -41.79 8.64 -8.48
CA GLN A 441 -42.57 9.30 -9.52
C GLN A 441 -43.16 10.64 -9.04
N GLU A 442 -43.50 10.74 -7.75
CA GLU A 442 -43.94 11.99 -7.11
C GLU A 442 -42.80 13.00 -7.01
N ILE A 443 -41.59 12.57 -6.64
CA ILE A 443 -40.39 13.43 -6.63
C ILE A 443 -40.03 13.88 -8.05
N ILE A 444 -40.03 12.99 -9.04
CA ILE A 444 -39.72 13.35 -10.44
C ILE A 444 -40.70 14.42 -10.94
N LYS A 445 -42.01 14.23 -10.77
CA LYS A 445 -43.04 15.23 -11.11
C LYS A 445 -42.84 16.56 -10.38
N LEU A 446 -42.41 16.52 -9.11
CA LEU A 446 -42.13 17.72 -8.32
C LEU A 446 -40.90 18.48 -8.86
N LEU A 447 -39.85 17.76 -9.27
CA LEU A 447 -38.68 18.34 -9.93
C LEU A 447 -39.06 18.98 -11.28
N GLU A 448 -39.81 18.27 -12.12
CA GLU A 448 -40.30 18.78 -13.41
C GLU A 448 -41.17 20.04 -13.25
N ALA A 449 -42.13 20.02 -12.32
CA ALA A 449 -42.99 21.18 -12.01
C ALA A 449 -42.22 22.39 -11.44
N ARG A 450 -41.00 22.18 -10.94
CA ARG A 450 -40.07 23.24 -10.47
C ARG A 450 -38.97 23.57 -11.49
N GLY A 451 -39.04 23.02 -12.71
CA GLY A 451 -38.04 23.24 -13.76
C GLY A 451 -36.66 22.65 -13.44
N LYS A 452 -36.58 21.71 -12.49
CA LYS A 452 -35.34 21.02 -12.10
C LYS A 452 -35.23 19.71 -12.90
N ASP A 453 -34.11 19.52 -13.59
CA ASP A 453 -33.88 18.37 -14.46
C ASP A 453 -32.92 17.32 -13.88
N TRP A 454 -32.59 17.43 -12.58
CA TRP A 454 -31.58 16.63 -11.89
C TRP A 454 -31.75 15.10 -12.04
N HIS A 455 -32.99 14.63 -12.23
CA HIS A 455 -33.30 13.21 -12.45
C HIS A 455 -32.90 12.69 -13.85
N LYS A 456 -32.75 13.56 -14.87
CA LYS A 456 -32.56 13.15 -16.28
C LYS A 456 -31.22 12.49 -16.58
N SER A 457 -30.26 12.60 -15.66
CA SER A 457 -28.97 11.89 -15.74
C SER A 457 -29.00 10.52 -15.04
N LEU A 458 -30.18 10.03 -14.64
CA LEU A 458 -30.40 8.70 -14.07
C LEU A 458 -31.21 7.84 -15.08
N PRO A 459 -31.16 6.50 -14.98
CA PRO A 459 -32.08 5.64 -15.75
C PRO A 459 -33.56 5.94 -15.40
N PRO A 460 -34.53 5.66 -16.30
CA PRO A 460 -35.92 6.12 -16.15
C PRO A 460 -36.65 5.72 -14.87
N ASN A 461 -36.29 4.58 -14.28
CA ASN A 461 -36.81 4.10 -12.98
C ASN A 461 -35.66 4.00 -11.96
N PRO A 462 -35.18 5.12 -11.38
CA PRO A 462 -34.10 5.08 -10.40
C PRO A 462 -34.63 4.61 -9.04
N SER A 463 -33.84 3.79 -8.33
CA SER A 463 -34.10 3.49 -6.92
C SER A 463 -34.12 4.78 -6.10
N LEU A 464 -35.07 4.92 -5.16
CA LEU A 464 -35.29 6.14 -4.36
C LEU A 464 -34.00 6.74 -3.78
N SER A 465 -33.11 5.90 -3.23
CA SER A 465 -31.84 6.32 -2.65
C SER A 465 -30.91 7.01 -3.67
N LYS A 466 -30.83 6.52 -4.92
CA LYS A 466 -30.07 7.14 -6.02
C LYS A 466 -30.69 8.46 -6.50
N LEU A 467 -32.01 8.60 -6.44
CA LEU A 467 -32.68 9.86 -6.76
C LEU A 467 -32.41 10.92 -5.69
N LEU A 468 -32.49 10.55 -4.40
CA LEU A 468 -32.20 11.43 -3.28
C LEU A 468 -30.72 11.85 -3.22
N ASP A 469 -29.80 10.91 -3.47
CA ASP A 469 -28.36 11.15 -3.66
C ASP A 469 -28.10 12.18 -4.78
N ARG A 470 -28.72 11.99 -5.95
CA ARG A 470 -28.59 12.92 -7.07
C ARG A 470 -29.15 14.33 -6.76
N ILE A 471 -30.18 14.43 -5.92
CA ILE A 471 -30.70 15.72 -5.44
C ILE A 471 -29.74 16.33 -4.41
N ALA A 472 -29.12 15.54 -3.53
CA ALA A 472 -28.13 16.01 -2.57
C ALA A 472 -26.91 16.64 -3.27
N GLY A 473 -26.36 15.99 -4.30
CA GLY A 473 -25.27 16.55 -5.10
C GLY A 473 -25.63 17.83 -5.88
N ALA A 474 -26.92 18.05 -6.16
CA ALA A 474 -27.39 19.27 -6.81
C ALA A 474 -27.71 20.42 -5.84
N VAL A 475 -27.99 20.13 -4.56
CA VAL A 475 -28.62 21.08 -3.61
C VAL A 475 -27.86 21.24 -2.29
N LEU A 476 -27.31 20.16 -1.74
CA LEU A 476 -26.72 20.13 -0.40
C LEU A 476 -25.20 20.28 -0.46
N GLU A 477 -24.51 19.49 -1.29
CA GLU A 477 -23.05 19.55 -1.44
C GLU A 477 -22.54 20.95 -1.84
N PRO A 478 -23.19 21.70 -2.76
CA PRO A 478 -22.76 23.06 -3.11
C PRO A 478 -22.82 24.06 -1.96
N GLN A 479 -23.56 23.77 -0.88
CA GLN A 479 -23.62 24.64 0.31
C GLN A 479 -22.32 24.61 1.13
N SER A 480 -21.45 23.63 0.89
CA SER A 480 -20.11 23.53 1.49
C SER A 480 -19.05 24.44 0.83
N LYS A 481 -19.45 25.24 -0.17
CA LYS A 481 -18.52 26.12 -0.89
C LYS A 481 -17.93 27.18 0.05
N GLY A 482 -16.61 27.12 0.25
CA GLY A 482 -15.85 28.00 1.13
C GLY A 482 -16.11 27.83 2.63
N LYS A 483 -16.76 26.75 3.09
CA LYS A 483 -17.01 26.48 4.52
C LYS A 483 -17.27 24.99 4.79
N PRO A 484 -16.80 24.43 5.92
CA PRO A 484 -17.19 23.08 6.32
C PRO A 484 -18.65 23.03 6.74
N ILE A 485 -19.36 21.99 6.29
CA ILE A 485 -20.73 21.67 6.74
C ILE A 485 -20.83 20.20 7.14
N PHE A 486 -21.72 19.92 8.09
CA PHE A 486 -22.28 18.59 8.29
C PHE A 486 -23.63 18.51 7.58
N ILE A 487 -23.78 17.65 6.58
CA ILE A 487 -25.10 17.22 6.11
C ILE A 487 -25.56 16.11 7.06
N THR A 488 -26.77 16.18 7.60
CA THR A 488 -27.26 15.22 8.62
C THR A 488 -28.74 14.88 8.46
N LYS A 489 -29.21 13.86 9.20
CA LYS A 489 -30.58 13.33 9.18
C LYS A 489 -30.98 12.85 7.77
N HIS A 490 -30.07 12.15 7.10
CA HIS A 490 -30.31 11.51 5.81
C HIS A 490 -31.55 10.61 5.87
N PRO A 491 -32.35 10.52 4.80
CA PRO A 491 -33.47 9.58 4.70
C PRO A 491 -33.04 8.14 5.02
N ALA A 492 -33.86 7.40 5.79
CA ALA A 492 -33.48 6.06 6.27
C ALA A 492 -33.14 5.08 5.13
N CYS A 493 -33.79 5.21 3.96
CA CYS A 493 -33.52 4.41 2.76
C CYS A 493 -32.13 4.66 2.11
N MET A 494 -31.38 5.67 2.54
CA MET A 494 -30.01 5.95 2.11
C MET A 494 -28.94 5.38 3.06
N SER A 495 -29.34 4.86 4.22
CA SER A 495 -28.43 4.51 5.32
C SER A 495 -28.75 3.12 5.89
N PRO A 496 -28.41 2.02 5.17
CA PRO A 496 -28.86 0.65 5.50
C PRO A 496 -28.23 0.07 6.77
N LEU A 497 -27.27 0.76 7.39
CA LEU A 497 -26.49 0.30 8.55
C LEU A 497 -26.50 1.32 9.72
N ALA A 498 -27.04 2.52 9.47
CA ALA A 498 -27.19 3.57 10.49
C ALA A 498 -28.55 3.46 11.20
N LYS A 499 -28.59 3.81 12.48
CA LYS A 499 -29.77 3.78 13.34
C LYS A 499 -30.88 4.71 12.83
N THR A 500 -32.13 4.23 12.83
CA THR A 500 -33.29 4.96 12.29
C THR A 500 -34.18 5.56 13.38
N PHE A 501 -34.66 6.79 13.16
CA PHE A 501 -35.64 7.46 14.02
C PHE A 501 -36.61 8.34 13.21
N THR A 502 -37.74 8.72 13.81
CA THR A 502 -38.68 9.68 13.21
C THR A 502 -38.20 11.12 13.44
N CYS A 503 -37.98 11.88 12.37
CA CYS A 503 -37.59 13.29 12.50
C CYS A 503 -38.71 14.09 13.21
N PRO A 504 -38.43 14.80 14.32
CA PRO A 504 -39.46 15.50 15.07
C PRO A 504 -40.09 16.66 14.28
N ILE A 505 -39.37 17.22 13.30
CA ILE A 505 -39.81 18.32 12.44
C ILE A 505 -40.58 17.79 11.23
N THR A 506 -39.97 16.93 10.40
CA THR A 506 -40.56 16.52 9.11
C THR A 506 -41.48 15.29 9.19
N LYS A 507 -41.50 14.60 10.34
CA LYS A 507 -42.22 13.33 10.59
C LYS A 507 -41.84 12.16 9.66
N GLN A 508 -40.80 12.32 8.85
CA GLN A 508 -40.21 11.29 7.99
C GLN A 508 -39.26 10.40 8.79
N PHE A 509 -39.06 9.14 8.38
CA PHE A 509 -37.97 8.31 8.92
C PHE A 509 -36.61 8.74 8.36
N VAL A 510 -35.69 9.08 9.26
CA VAL A 510 -34.32 9.52 8.98
C VAL A 510 -33.33 8.62 9.73
N SER A 511 -32.06 8.70 9.37
CA SER A 511 -30.97 8.05 10.10
C SER A 511 -30.20 9.04 10.99
N ALA A 512 -29.67 8.54 12.11
CA ALA A 512 -28.71 9.25 12.94
C ALA A 512 -27.33 9.23 12.26
N ARG A 513 -27.21 9.95 11.14
CA ARG A 513 -26.02 10.05 10.28
C ARG A 513 -25.62 11.49 10.06
N ALA A 514 -24.32 11.72 9.87
CA ALA A 514 -23.75 12.96 9.39
C ALA A 514 -22.61 12.72 8.40
N GLU A 515 -22.43 13.64 7.45
CA GLU A 515 -21.35 13.63 6.48
C GLU A 515 -20.70 15.02 6.41
N VAL A 516 -19.37 15.04 6.42
CA VAL A 516 -18.56 16.27 6.35
C VAL A 516 -18.30 16.63 4.90
N PHE A 517 -18.72 17.82 4.49
CA PHE A 517 -18.45 18.36 3.16
C PHE A 517 -17.66 19.67 3.22
N PHE A 518 -16.71 19.84 2.30
CA PHE A 518 -15.97 21.09 2.05
C PHE A 518 -15.74 21.28 0.55
N ASP A 519 -16.08 22.45 0.01
CA ASP A 519 -15.97 22.81 -1.42
C ASP A 519 -16.51 21.73 -2.39
N GLY A 520 -17.60 21.07 -2.00
CA GLY A 520 -18.26 20.02 -2.78
C GLY A 520 -17.63 18.62 -2.66
N ASN A 521 -16.75 18.40 -1.69
CA ASN A 521 -16.08 17.11 -1.48
C ASN A 521 -16.48 16.50 -0.12
N GLU A 522 -16.95 15.25 -0.14
CA GLU A 522 -17.15 14.42 1.06
C GLU A 522 -15.79 14.06 1.67
N LEU A 523 -15.59 14.40 2.94
CA LEU A 523 -14.33 14.17 3.67
C LEU A 523 -14.43 13.00 4.66
N ALA A 524 -15.60 12.81 5.29
CA ALA A 524 -15.88 11.73 6.23
C ALA A 524 -17.40 11.50 6.38
N ASN A 525 -17.79 10.27 6.71
CA ASN A 525 -19.17 9.83 6.98
C ASN A 525 -19.22 9.15 8.36
N MET A 526 -20.25 9.43 9.16
CA MET A 526 -20.38 8.92 10.53
C MET A 526 -21.85 8.75 10.93
N TYR A 527 -22.12 7.81 11.81
CA TYR A 527 -23.49 7.52 12.26
C TYR A 527 -23.52 6.78 13.59
N GLU A 528 -24.67 6.85 14.27
CA GLU A 528 -25.01 5.83 15.27
C GLU A 528 -25.36 4.52 14.56
N GLU A 529 -24.85 3.43 15.10
CA GLU A 529 -24.97 2.10 14.52
C GLU A 529 -26.37 1.51 14.70
N GLU A 530 -26.89 0.89 13.65
CA GLU A 530 -28.09 0.07 13.79
C GLU A 530 -27.74 -1.18 14.61
N ASN A 531 -28.22 -1.19 15.86
CA ASN A 531 -27.95 -2.25 16.82
C ASN A 531 -29.18 -3.12 17.13
N SER A 532 -30.31 -2.90 16.45
CA SER A 532 -31.45 -3.83 16.48
C SER A 532 -31.33 -4.89 15.37
N PRO A 533 -31.19 -6.19 15.69
CA PRO A 533 -31.10 -7.25 14.67
C PRO A 533 -32.35 -7.31 13.78
N TYR A 534 -33.53 -7.03 14.33
CA TYR A 534 -34.80 -7.00 13.59
C TYR A 534 -34.81 -5.89 12.53
N VAL A 535 -34.42 -4.67 12.91
CA VAL A 535 -34.36 -3.53 11.99
C VAL A 535 -33.24 -3.72 10.96
N GLN A 536 -32.11 -4.29 11.36
CA GLN A 536 -31.02 -4.58 10.43
C GLN A 536 -31.41 -5.64 9.38
N ARG A 537 -32.11 -6.71 9.78
CA ARG A 537 -32.62 -7.73 8.84
C ARG A 537 -33.61 -7.11 7.84
N LEU A 538 -34.51 -6.22 8.29
CA LEU A 538 -35.42 -5.46 7.40
C LEU A 538 -34.64 -4.58 6.41
N LYS A 539 -33.62 -3.85 6.87
CA LYS A 539 -32.76 -3.01 6.00
C LYS A 539 -31.99 -3.83 4.96
N PHE A 540 -31.51 -5.03 5.31
CA PHE A 540 -30.90 -5.95 4.34
C PHE A 540 -31.92 -6.50 3.33
N VAL A 541 -33.13 -6.86 3.77
CA VAL A 541 -34.23 -7.27 2.87
C VAL A 541 -34.57 -6.16 1.86
N ASP A 542 -34.64 -4.90 2.29
CA ASP A 542 -34.93 -3.79 1.39
C ASP A 542 -33.75 -3.44 0.46
N GLN A 543 -32.50 -3.59 0.94
CA GLN A 543 -31.33 -3.48 0.08
C GLN A 543 -31.29 -4.60 -0.99
N ALA A 544 -31.69 -5.82 -0.64
CA ALA A 544 -31.79 -6.94 -1.58
C ALA A 544 -32.86 -6.69 -2.66
N LYS A 545 -34.07 -6.26 -2.27
CA LYS A 545 -35.12 -5.82 -3.22
C LYS A 545 -34.61 -4.74 -4.16
N ALA A 546 -33.90 -3.73 -3.62
CA ALA A 546 -33.37 -2.63 -4.42
C ALA A 546 -32.27 -3.07 -5.40
N LYS A 547 -31.47 -4.10 -5.08
CA LYS A 547 -30.49 -4.70 -6.01
C LYS A 547 -31.18 -5.50 -7.13
N LEU A 548 -32.12 -6.39 -6.77
CA LEU A 548 -32.89 -7.18 -7.72
C LEU A 548 -33.67 -6.31 -8.72
N ALA A 549 -34.33 -5.25 -8.23
CA ALA A 549 -35.03 -4.29 -9.08
C ALA A 549 -34.09 -3.51 -10.02
N GLN A 550 -32.81 -3.33 -9.68
CA GLN A 550 -31.83 -2.72 -10.58
C GLN A 550 -31.34 -3.70 -11.65
N GLN A 551 -31.10 -4.97 -11.29
CA GLN A 551 -30.73 -6.02 -12.26
C GLN A 551 -31.84 -6.22 -13.30
N GLN A 552 -33.11 -6.25 -12.88
CA GLN A 552 -34.27 -6.39 -13.77
C GLN A 552 -34.53 -5.19 -14.70
N ASN A 553 -33.90 -4.03 -14.44
CA ASN A 553 -34.02 -2.81 -15.27
C ASN A 553 -32.72 -2.47 -16.03
N ALA A 554 -31.71 -3.34 -16.00
CA ALA A 554 -30.48 -3.18 -16.80
C ALA A 554 -30.77 -3.43 -18.30
N ALA A 555 -30.06 -2.71 -19.17
CA ALA A 555 -30.25 -2.88 -20.62
C ALA A 555 -29.56 -4.16 -21.13
N PRO A 556 -30.12 -4.87 -22.14
CA PRO A 556 -29.46 -6.03 -22.74
C PRO A 556 -28.15 -5.60 -23.41
N GLY A 557 -27.03 -5.95 -22.78
CA GLY A 557 -25.68 -5.48 -23.11
C GLY A 557 -24.90 -4.96 -21.89
N GLU A 558 -25.57 -4.48 -20.85
CA GLU A 558 -24.95 -4.21 -19.53
C GLU A 558 -24.85 -5.52 -18.73
N GLN A 559 -23.96 -6.42 -19.15
CA GLN A 559 -23.63 -7.62 -18.37
C GLN A 559 -22.93 -7.23 -17.06
N LEU A 560 -23.73 -7.12 -15.99
CA LEU A 560 -23.27 -7.43 -14.64
C LEU A 560 -22.86 -8.91 -14.65
N LEU A 561 -21.55 -9.18 -14.60
CA LEU A 561 -20.98 -10.53 -14.63
C LEU A 561 -21.36 -11.32 -13.37
N GLY A 562 -22.50 -12.01 -13.46
CA GLY A 562 -22.80 -13.31 -12.85
C GLY A 562 -23.38 -14.17 -13.97
N ASP A 563 -23.12 -15.47 -13.96
CA ASP A 563 -23.55 -16.34 -15.06
C ASP A 563 -25.05 -16.66 -14.95
N GLU A 564 -25.70 -17.03 -16.05
CA GLU A 564 -27.17 -17.22 -16.10
C GLU A 564 -27.67 -18.39 -15.22
N ASP A 565 -26.75 -19.21 -14.70
CA ASP A 565 -26.98 -20.33 -13.77
C ASP A 565 -26.68 -20.00 -12.28
N ASP A 566 -26.20 -18.80 -11.94
CA ASP A 566 -25.98 -18.39 -10.54
C ASP A 566 -27.34 -18.12 -9.83
N GLU A 567 -27.79 -19.06 -8.98
CA GLU A 567 -28.88 -18.78 -8.04
C GLU A 567 -28.54 -17.53 -7.20
N PRO A 568 -29.54 -16.68 -6.83
CA PRO A 568 -29.31 -15.37 -6.22
C PRO A 568 -28.67 -15.48 -4.82
N ALA A 569 -27.34 -15.55 -4.81
CA ALA A 569 -26.51 -15.86 -3.65
C ALA A 569 -26.84 -14.96 -2.44
N HIS A 570 -26.97 -15.59 -1.27
CA HIS A 570 -27.62 -15.05 -0.08
C HIS A 570 -27.33 -13.56 0.20
N PHE A 571 -28.24 -12.69 -0.26
CA PHE A 571 -28.10 -11.23 -0.20
C PHE A 571 -28.13 -10.63 1.21
N ILE A 572 -28.52 -11.42 2.22
CA ILE A 572 -28.66 -11.01 3.62
C ILE A 572 -27.53 -11.69 4.41
N ASP A 573 -26.68 -10.91 5.09
CA ASP A 573 -25.68 -11.44 6.01
C ASP A 573 -26.35 -11.86 7.33
N GLU A 574 -27.03 -13.01 7.30
CA GLU A 574 -27.65 -13.61 8.49
C GLU A 574 -26.60 -13.98 9.56
N GLN A 575 -25.33 -14.18 9.19
CA GLN A 575 -24.24 -14.34 10.15
C GLN A 575 -23.89 -13.02 10.86
N TYR A 576 -24.19 -11.86 10.28
CA TYR A 576 -24.10 -10.55 10.94
C TYR A 576 -25.35 -10.26 11.77
N VAL A 577 -26.54 -10.62 11.29
CA VAL A 577 -27.77 -10.50 12.09
C VAL A 577 -27.67 -11.33 13.37
N SER A 578 -27.16 -12.57 13.30
CA SER A 578 -26.93 -13.42 14.48
C SER A 578 -25.88 -12.86 15.45
N VAL A 579 -24.93 -12.05 14.96
CA VAL A 579 -24.01 -11.28 15.81
C VAL A 579 -24.72 -10.10 16.48
N LEU A 580 -25.63 -9.40 15.80
CA LEU A 580 -26.47 -8.38 16.45
C LEU A 580 -27.44 -8.99 17.47
N GLU A 581 -27.93 -10.21 17.24
CA GLU A 581 -28.71 -11.00 18.20
C GLU A 581 -27.89 -11.35 19.48
N SER A 582 -26.56 -11.29 19.41
CA SER A 582 -25.66 -11.42 20.59
C SER A 582 -25.47 -10.10 21.37
N GLY A 583 -25.97 -8.97 20.86
CA GLY A 583 -26.00 -7.67 21.54
C GLY A 583 -24.86 -6.72 21.16
N LEU A 584 -25.07 -5.90 20.13
CA LEU A 584 -24.23 -4.72 19.88
C LEU A 584 -24.65 -3.57 20.84
N PRO A 585 -23.75 -3.03 21.69
CA PRO A 585 -24.07 -1.85 22.50
C PRO A 585 -24.40 -0.63 21.62
N PRO A 586 -25.06 0.42 22.17
CA PRO A 586 -25.14 1.70 21.49
C PRO A 586 -23.73 2.14 21.10
N THR A 587 -23.50 2.37 19.82
CA THR A 587 -22.17 2.56 19.22
C THR A 587 -22.29 3.65 18.16
N ALA A 588 -21.26 4.49 18.00
CA ALA A 588 -21.11 5.31 16.80
C ALA A 588 -19.91 4.83 15.98
N GLY A 589 -20.09 4.76 14.67
CA GLY A 589 -19.06 4.50 13.69
C GLY A 589 -18.70 5.76 12.90
N TRP A 590 -17.47 5.78 12.42
CA TRP A 590 -16.91 6.86 11.62
C TRP A 590 -15.97 6.29 10.57
N GLY A 591 -16.01 6.85 9.35
CA GLY A 591 -15.13 6.46 8.26
C GLY A 591 -14.69 7.63 7.38
N CYS A 592 -13.44 7.60 6.91
CA CYS A 592 -12.92 8.54 5.92
C CYS A 592 -12.03 7.86 4.87
N GLY A 593 -11.95 8.47 3.68
CA GLY A 593 -10.87 8.20 2.72
C GLY A 593 -9.61 8.97 3.10
N VAL A 594 -8.58 8.27 3.62
CA VAL A 594 -7.30 8.88 4.02
C VAL A 594 -6.63 9.56 2.82
N ASP A 595 -6.81 9.03 1.61
CA ASP A 595 -6.36 9.66 0.37
C ASP A 595 -6.94 11.06 0.15
N ARG A 596 -8.24 11.27 0.40
CA ARG A 596 -8.89 12.59 0.30
C ARG A 596 -8.37 13.56 1.37
N LEU A 597 -8.15 13.09 2.61
CA LEU A 597 -7.51 13.88 3.66
C LEU A 597 -6.10 14.34 3.28
N VAL A 598 -5.31 13.47 2.63
CA VAL A 598 -3.97 13.85 2.16
C VAL A 598 -4.07 14.86 1.01
N MET A 599 -4.98 14.68 0.05
CA MET A 599 -5.20 15.65 -1.05
C MET A 599 -5.46 17.05 -0.49
N MET A 600 -6.37 17.14 0.47
CA MET A 600 -6.74 18.34 1.23
C MET A 600 -5.53 18.96 1.97
N PHE A 601 -4.72 18.17 2.68
CA PHE A 601 -3.55 18.66 3.42
C PHE A 601 -2.34 19.05 2.55
N THR A 602 -2.29 18.62 1.28
CA THR A 602 -1.20 18.94 0.33
C THR A 602 -1.57 19.91 -0.78
N GLY A 603 -2.87 20.18 -0.98
CA GLY A 603 -3.40 20.91 -2.13
C GLY A 603 -3.28 20.14 -3.44
N ALA A 604 -3.42 18.80 -3.40
CA ALA A 604 -3.33 17.95 -4.58
C ALA A 604 -4.69 17.84 -5.28
N GLY A 605 -4.73 18.13 -6.58
CA GLY A 605 -5.99 18.17 -7.36
C GLY A 605 -6.48 16.80 -7.81
N ARG A 606 -5.66 15.75 -7.66
CA ARG A 606 -5.99 14.38 -8.07
C ARG A 606 -5.46 13.33 -7.10
N ILE A 607 -6.26 12.29 -6.84
CA ILE A 607 -5.91 11.15 -5.97
C ILE A 607 -4.64 10.41 -6.41
N SER A 608 -4.35 10.37 -7.71
CA SER A 608 -3.11 9.80 -8.25
C SER A 608 -1.84 10.54 -7.79
N GLU A 609 -1.93 11.81 -7.37
CA GLU A 609 -0.78 12.59 -6.89
C GLU A 609 -0.39 12.21 -5.46
N VAL A 610 -1.35 11.80 -4.63
CA VAL A 610 -1.13 11.38 -3.23
C VAL A 610 -0.84 9.88 -3.08
N LEU A 611 -1.09 9.10 -4.12
CA LEU A 611 -0.77 7.68 -4.20
C LEU A 611 0.71 7.46 -4.62
N PRO A 612 1.43 6.50 -4.02
CA PRO A 612 2.85 6.26 -4.35
C PRO A 612 3.12 5.95 -5.82
N PHE A 613 2.20 5.29 -6.54
CA PHE A 613 2.36 4.81 -7.92
C PHE A 613 1.29 5.29 -8.91
N GLY A 614 0.57 6.38 -8.60
CA GLY A 614 -0.52 6.88 -9.44
C GLY A 614 -1.83 6.11 -9.22
N ASN A 615 -2.70 6.06 -10.22
CA ASN A 615 -3.95 5.30 -10.20
C ASN A 615 -3.81 3.92 -10.88
N LEU A 616 -4.87 3.10 -10.84
CA LEU A 616 -4.84 1.75 -11.43
C LEU A 616 -4.43 1.74 -12.92
N ARG A 617 -4.77 2.77 -13.71
CA ARG A 617 -4.34 2.88 -15.12
C ARG A 617 -2.81 3.03 -15.22
N ASN A 618 -2.19 3.76 -14.30
CA ASN A 618 -0.74 3.89 -14.22
C ASN A 618 -0.08 2.57 -13.80
N VAL A 619 -0.63 1.86 -12.82
CA VAL A 619 -0.05 0.59 -12.31
C VAL A 619 -0.09 -0.51 -13.38
N VAL A 620 -1.21 -0.68 -14.09
CA VAL A 620 -1.30 -1.62 -15.23
C VAL A 620 -0.36 -1.19 -16.37
N GLY A 621 -0.27 0.12 -16.63
CA GLY A 621 0.69 0.69 -17.58
C GLY A 621 2.15 0.35 -17.25
N LEU A 622 2.55 0.54 -15.99
CA LEU A 622 3.89 0.24 -15.46
C LEU A 622 4.27 -1.24 -15.65
N ALA A 623 3.34 -2.16 -15.37
CA ALA A 623 3.57 -3.60 -15.59
C ALA A 623 3.77 -3.93 -17.08
N SER A 624 3.02 -3.28 -17.98
CA SER A 624 3.13 -3.52 -19.43
C SER A 624 4.37 -2.88 -20.09
N THR A 625 4.96 -1.86 -19.47
CA THR A 625 6.02 -1.00 -20.05
C THR A 625 7.43 -1.31 -19.55
N GLY A 626 7.75 -2.61 -19.42
CA GLY A 626 9.15 -3.05 -19.42
C GLY A 626 9.89 -2.57 -20.70
N PRO A 627 11.23 -2.37 -20.66
CA PRO A 627 11.95 -1.67 -21.73
C PRO A 627 11.78 -2.22 -23.15
N GLN A 628 11.41 -3.50 -23.30
CA GLN A 628 11.25 -4.21 -24.57
C GLN A 628 9.86 -4.05 -25.23
N ASN A 629 8.91 -3.38 -24.58
CA ASN A 629 7.53 -3.24 -25.07
C ASN A 629 7.18 -1.85 -25.63
N GLN A 630 8.03 -0.84 -25.44
CA GLN A 630 7.80 0.49 -26.03
C GLN A 630 8.14 0.53 -27.53
N GLU A 631 9.01 -0.35 -28.01
CA GLU A 631 9.36 -0.48 -29.42
C GLU A 631 8.17 -1.03 -30.24
N ARG A 632 7.59 -2.16 -29.82
CA ARG A 632 6.46 -2.83 -30.53
C ARG A 632 5.25 -1.91 -30.72
N LYS A 633 4.89 -1.09 -29.72
CA LYS A 633 3.73 -0.19 -29.79
C LYS A 633 3.86 0.95 -30.81
N LYS A 634 5.01 1.12 -31.48
CA LYS A 634 5.14 2.00 -32.65
C LYS A 634 5.03 1.26 -33.99
N GLU A 635 5.26 -0.06 -34.04
CA GLU A 635 5.14 -0.86 -35.27
C GLU A 635 3.66 -1.19 -35.57
N ASP A 636 2.87 -1.56 -34.56
CA ASP A 636 1.42 -1.77 -34.67
C ASP A 636 0.61 -0.44 -34.72
N GLY A 637 1.28 0.70 -34.89
CA GLY A 637 0.77 2.04 -34.55
C GLY A 637 0.20 2.88 -35.69
N SER A 638 0.07 2.35 -36.91
CA SER A 638 -0.29 3.16 -38.10
C SER A 638 -1.45 2.57 -38.91
N GLY A 639 -2.66 3.10 -38.71
CA GLY A 639 -3.71 3.10 -39.73
C GLY A 639 -5.10 2.66 -39.26
N SER A 640 -5.98 3.63 -38.96
CA SER A 640 -7.27 3.79 -39.66
C SER A 640 -8.12 4.93 -39.09
N ASP A 641 -8.25 6.02 -39.85
CA ASP A 641 -9.49 6.82 -39.95
C ASP A 641 -9.50 7.54 -41.31
N SER A 642 -10.66 8.03 -41.75
CA SER A 642 -11.04 8.44 -43.11
C SER A 642 -11.16 7.28 -44.12
N GLY A 643 -12.06 7.41 -45.09
CA GLY A 643 -12.31 6.36 -46.08
C GLY A 643 -12.94 6.86 -47.38
N SER A 644 -13.45 5.89 -48.17
CA SER A 644 -14.15 6.02 -49.46
C SER A 644 -13.30 6.04 -50.76
N ILE A 645 -13.92 5.47 -51.80
CA ILE A 645 -13.59 5.48 -53.24
C ILE A 645 -12.47 4.52 -53.74
N LEU A 646 -12.92 3.53 -54.51
CA LEU A 646 -12.20 2.68 -55.48
C LEU A 646 -12.29 3.36 -56.88
N PRO A 647 -11.38 3.15 -57.86
CA PRO A 647 -11.11 1.81 -58.45
C PRO A 647 -9.69 1.49 -59.00
N ASP A 648 -9.54 0.22 -59.37
CA ASP A 648 -8.68 -0.41 -60.40
C ASP A 648 -7.24 0.08 -60.71
N GLY A 649 -6.27 -0.85 -60.65
CA GLY A 649 -4.96 -0.63 -61.31
C GLY A 649 -3.86 -1.67 -61.03
N ALA A 650 -3.74 -2.67 -61.92
CA ALA A 650 -2.53 -3.45 -62.30
C ALA A 650 -1.56 -4.05 -61.23
N ALA A 651 -1.20 -5.32 -61.45
CA ALA A 651 -0.20 -6.04 -60.66
C ALA A 651 1.25 -5.59 -60.90
N GLY A 652 2.12 -5.83 -59.91
CA GLY A 652 3.58 -5.68 -60.03
C GLY A 652 4.31 -6.40 -58.89
N ALA A 653 4.82 -7.61 -59.15
CA ALA A 653 5.55 -8.40 -58.16
C ALA A 653 7.06 -8.11 -58.20
N ALA A 654 7.70 -8.02 -57.03
CA ALA A 654 9.16 -8.01 -56.88
C ALA A 654 9.54 -8.62 -55.52
N GLU A 655 10.04 -9.85 -55.53
CA GLU A 655 10.61 -10.49 -54.33
C GLU A 655 12.04 -9.99 -54.09
N ALA A 656 12.38 -9.69 -52.84
CA ALA A 656 13.76 -9.53 -52.38
C ALA A 656 13.89 -10.11 -50.96
N GLN A 657 14.96 -10.87 -50.71
CA GLN A 657 15.00 -11.81 -49.58
C GLN A 657 15.30 -11.15 -48.23
N ILE A 658 14.63 -11.67 -47.19
CA ILE A 658 14.97 -11.45 -45.78
C ILE A 658 16.31 -12.11 -45.49
N SER A 659 17.29 -11.37 -44.97
CA SER A 659 18.44 -11.97 -44.27
C SER A 659 18.10 -12.18 -42.79
N SER A 660 18.49 -13.32 -42.23
CA SER A 660 18.04 -13.78 -40.92
C SER A 660 18.80 -13.15 -39.75
N ARG A 661 18.13 -13.10 -38.60
CA ARG A 661 18.53 -12.44 -37.33
C ARG A 661 19.78 -13.02 -36.64
N GLU A 662 20.48 -13.97 -37.25
CA GLU A 662 21.47 -14.84 -36.59
C GLU A 662 22.90 -14.29 -36.52
N GLU A 663 23.23 -13.20 -37.21
CA GLU A 663 24.60 -12.65 -37.21
C GLU A 663 24.89 -11.75 -35.99
N LEU A 664 23.88 -11.21 -35.32
CA LEU A 664 24.06 -10.26 -34.20
C LEU A 664 24.26 -10.93 -32.83
N GLU A 665 23.90 -12.20 -32.66
CA GLU A 665 24.00 -12.89 -31.35
C GLU A 665 25.37 -13.57 -31.10
N LYS A 666 26.25 -13.63 -32.11
CA LYS A 666 27.51 -14.41 -32.03
C LYS A 666 28.67 -13.75 -31.28
N THR A 667 28.52 -12.52 -30.77
CA THR A 667 29.62 -11.72 -30.18
C THR A 667 29.68 -11.73 -28.64
N VAL A 668 29.00 -12.67 -27.97
CA VAL A 668 29.08 -12.83 -26.50
C VAL A 668 29.44 -14.27 -26.12
N GLN A 669 30.72 -14.64 -26.27
CA GLN A 669 31.25 -15.87 -25.69
C GLN A 669 31.73 -15.61 -24.25
N VAL A 670 31.00 -16.17 -23.28
CA VAL A 670 31.56 -16.46 -21.96
C VAL A 670 32.45 -17.69 -22.09
N GLY A 671 33.68 -17.62 -21.59
CA GLY A 671 34.67 -18.69 -21.72
C GLY A 671 34.19 -20.00 -21.09
N LYS A 672 34.32 -21.10 -21.82
CA LYS A 672 34.19 -22.47 -21.31
C LYS A 672 35.57 -23.01 -20.98
N GLU A 673 35.75 -23.58 -19.79
CA GLU A 673 36.94 -24.34 -19.46
C GLU A 673 36.85 -25.77 -20.02
N THR A 674 37.99 -26.32 -20.46
CA THR A 674 38.09 -27.65 -21.06
C THR A 674 38.55 -28.66 -20.00
N ILE A 675 37.78 -29.73 -19.80
CA ILE A 675 38.11 -30.79 -18.84
C ILE A 675 38.94 -31.88 -19.53
N PHE A 676 40.07 -32.25 -18.90
CA PHE A 676 40.79 -33.51 -19.16
C PHE A 676 40.72 -34.42 -17.92
N PRO A 677 40.76 -35.76 -18.08
CA PRO A 677 40.33 -36.68 -17.03
C PRO A 677 41.42 -37.13 -16.04
N THR A 678 40.97 -37.42 -14.81
CA THR A 678 41.50 -38.41 -13.83
C THR A 678 43.01 -38.46 -13.53
N GLY A 679 43.37 -38.16 -12.28
CA GLY A 679 44.67 -38.49 -11.67
C GLY A 679 44.51 -38.78 -10.16
N GLU A 680 45.32 -39.69 -9.62
CA GLU A 680 45.09 -40.37 -8.33
C GLU A 680 45.43 -39.56 -7.05
N VAL A 681 45.01 -40.11 -5.92
CA VAL A 681 45.26 -39.56 -4.57
C VAL A 681 46.62 -40.02 -4.04
N VAL A 682 47.45 -39.06 -3.60
CA VAL A 682 48.52 -39.32 -2.62
C VAL A 682 48.29 -38.46 -1.39
N ARG A 683 48.13 -39.10 -0.23
CA ARG A 683 48.14 -38.44 1.08
C ARG A 683 49.57 -38.39 1.60
N ASN A 684 49.97 -37.25 2.16
CA ASN A 684 50.81 -37.21 3.35
C ASN A 684 50.60 -35.90 4.09
N GLY A 685 50.46 -35.97 5.42
CA GLY A 685 50.24 -34.81 6.28
C GLY A 685 50.54 -35.21 7.72
N SER A 686 51.42 -34.46 8.38
CA SER A 686 51.96 -34.77 9.70
C SER A 686 51.42 -33.84 10.80
N ASN A 687 51.29 -34.44 11.99
CA ASN A 687 51.36 -33.88 13.37
C ASN A 687 52.00 -32.48 13.50
N ALA A 688 51.65 -31.60 14.45
CA ALA A 688 50.68 -31.56 15.57
C ALA A 688 50.68 -30.08 16.10
N GLY A 689 49.94 -29.59 17.12
CA GLY A 689 48.93 -30.11 18.06
C GLY A 689 49.03 -29.39 19.44
N LYS A 690 48.01 -29.51 20.31
CA LYS A 690 47.94 -28.99 21.72
C LYS A 690 47.87 -27.46 21.91
N ALA A 691 47.37 -26.89 23.02
CA ALA A 691 46.34 -27.32 24.01
C ALA A 691 45.94 -26.18 25.00
N GLY A 692 44.71 -26.23 25.54
CA GLY A 692 44.30 -25.57 26.80
C GLY A 692 44.01 -24.05 26.77
N PRO A 693 43.54 -23.45 27.90
CA PRO A 693 43.25 -24.03 29.22
C PRO A 693 41.72 -24.08 29.55
N SER A 694 41.34 -24.13 30.83
CA SER A 694 40.04 -24.62 31.34
C SER A 694 39.21 -23.61 32.15
N LEU A 695 38.02 -24.05 32.58
CA LEU A 695 36.99 -23.33 33.35
C LEU A 695 37.41 -22.86 34.76
N VAL A 696 36.73 -21.83 35.26
CA VAL A 696 36.40 -21.60 36.68
C VAL A 696 34.91 -21.20 36.76
N ILE A 697 34.25 -21.44 37.89
CA ILE A 697 32.81 -21.24 38.17
C ILE A 697 32.67 -20.36 39.42
N GLU A 698 31.67 -19.46 39.49
CA GLU A 698 30.79 -19.33 40.68
C GLU A 698 29.60 -18.37 40.50
N ARG A 699 28.67 -18.41 41.46
CA ARG A 699 27.43 -17.63 41.59
C ARG A 699 27.24 -17.24 43.05
N GLU A 700 26.66 -16.07 43.31
CA GLU A 700 25.97 -15.68 44.54
C GLU A 700 25.02 -14.49 44.22
N ASN A 701 23.99 -14.08 44.98
CA ASN A 701 22.99 -14.69 45.91
C ASN A 701 22.03 -13.52 46.34
N THR A 702 20.84 -13.60 46.96
CA THR A 702 19.93 -14.64 47.52
C THR A 702 18.56 -13.97 47.89
N ILE A 703 17.55 -14.74 48.37
CA ILE A 703 16.55 -14.35 49.42
C ILE A 703 15.44 -13.34 49.03
N TYR A 704 14.15 -13.42 49.45
CA TYR A 704 13.26 -14.44 50.09
C TYR A 704 11.78 -14.03 49.77
N GLU A 705 10.64 -14.46 50.34
CA GLU A 705 10.26 -15.26 51.54
C GLU A 705 8.85 -15.90 51.36
N SER A 706 8.36 -16.70 52.33
CA SER A 706 6.97 -17.24 52.38
C SER A 706 6.56 -17.74 53.77
N VAL A 707 5.29 -17.61 54.17
CA VAL A 707 4.74 -18.14 55.45
C VAL A 707 3.33 -18.72 55.21
N SER A 708 2.92 -19.72 56.01
CA SER A 708 1.67 -20.49 55.90
C SER A 708 0.96 -20.66 57.28
N ASP A 709 -0.06 -21.54 57.31
CA ASP A 709 -0.70 -22.19 58.46
C ASP A 709 -1.98 -21.53 59.06
N ASP A 710 -3.00 -22.23 59.60
CA ASP A 710 -3.56 -23.61 59.36
C ASP A 710 -4.93 -23.78 60.13
N VAL A 711 -5.61 -24.94 59.98
CA VAL A 711 -6.53 -25.64 60.92
C VAL A 711 -8.09 -25.45 60.83
N SER A 712 -8.77 -26.60 60.59
CA SER A 712 -10.17 -27.00 60.96
C SER A 712 -11.39 -26.33 60.27
N ALA A 713 -12.63 -26.88 60.28
CA ALA A 713 -13.24 -28.23 60.20
C ALA A 713 -14.81 -28.05 60.15
N ALA A 714 -15.75 -29.00 60.03
CA ALA A 714 -15.79 -30.47 59.84
C ALA A 714 -17.17 -30.91 59.28
N GLN A 715 -17.28 -32.13 58.72
CA GLN A 715 -18.53 -32.95 58.56
C GLN A 715 -19.69 -32.37 57.69
N ALA A 716 -20.72 -33.13 57.27
CA ALA A 716 -20.87 -34.55 56.85
C ALA A 716 -22.27 -34.73 56.19
N ASP A 717 -22.53 -35.91 55.61
CA ASP A 717 -23.81 -36.38 55.02
C ASP A 717 -24.37 -35.61 53.78
N GLY A 718 -25.10 -36.23 52.85
CA GLY A 718 -25.44 -37.65 52.69
C GLY A 718 -26.51 -37.91 51.60
N ALA A 719 -26.80 -39.18 51.32
CA ALA A 719 -27.95 -39.70 50.55
C ALA A 719 -28.02 -39.54 49.00
N THR A 720 -27.41 -40.51 48.31
CA THR A 720 -28.00 -41.39 47.26
C THR A 720 -28.71 -40.84 46.01
N ALA A 721 -28.29 -41.37 44.85
CA ALA A 721 -28.99 -41.30 43.57
C ALA A 721 -30.05 -42.40 43.38
N THR A 722 -30.90 -42.24 42.35
CA THR A 722 -31.57 -43.34 41.62
C THR A 722 -31.53 -43.07 40.11
N ASN A 723 -31.75 -44.11 39.30
CA ASN A 723 -31.38 -44.17 37.88
C ASN A 723 -32.55 -44.63 36.98
N ASN A 724 -32.33 -44.62 35.66
CA ASN A 724 -33.18 -45.16 34.58
C ASN A 724 -34.39 -44.28 34.17
N GLY A 725 -34.84 -44.30 32.91
CA GLY A 725 -34.32 -45.06 31.76
C GLY A 725 -35.02 -44.74 30.44
N ASP A 726 -34.59 -45.40 29.36
CA ASP A 726 -34.97 -45.11 27.97
C ASP A 726 -36.40 -45.51 27.58
N ALA A 727 -36.98 -44.75 26.64
CA ALA A 727 -37.88 -45.26 25.60
C ALA A 727 -37.91 -44.30 24.40
N ALA A 728 -37.93 -44.84 23.17
CA ALA A 728 -37.97 -44.06 21.94
C ALA A 728 -39.36 -44.14 21.25
N ALA A 729 -39.71 -43.09 20.50
CA ALA A 729 -40.82 -43.11 19.55
C ALA A 729 -40.52 -42.15 18.38
N GLN A 730 -40.90 -42.53 17.16
CA GLN A 730 -40.87 -41.70 15.95
C GLN A 730 -42.31 -41.38 15.53
N GLU A 731 -42.58 -40.11 15.17
CA GLU A 731 -43.67 -39.61 14.29
C GLU A 731 -43.72 -38.06 14.44
N THR A 732 -44.17 -37.21 13.52
CA THR A 732 -44.22 -37.16 12.04
C THR A 732 -44.39 -35.67 11.65
N ASP A 733 -44.28 -35.29 10.37
CA ASP A 733 -44.37 -33.88 9.92
C ASP A 733 -45.72 -33.18 10.17
N LYS A 734 -45.64 -31.89 10.55
CA LYS A 734 -46.52 -30.81 10.04
C LYS A 734 -45.94 -29.41 10.35
N PRO A 735 -45.96 -28.46 9.39
CA PRO A 735 -45.34 -27.14 9.56
C PRO A 735 -46.21 -26.17 10.38
N ALA A 736 -45.61 -25.56 11.42
CA ALA A 736 -46.29 -24.63 12.33
C ALA A 736 -46.25 -23.17 11.86
N ASP A 737 -47.13 -22.84 10.91
CA ASP A 737 -47.74 -21.51 10.70
C ASP A 737 -46.84 -20.26 10.66
N ALA A 738 -46.50 -19.81 9.44
CA ALA A 738 -45.82 -18.54 9.19
C ALA A 738 -46.58 -17.29 9.67
N ASN A 739 -47.91 -17.36 9.88
CA ASN A 739 -48.64 -16.23 10.48
C ASN A 739 -48.22 -15.98 11.93
N ARG A 740 -47.71 -16.99 12.64
CA ARG A 740 -47.29 -16.85 14.04
C ARG A 740 -46.00 -16.03 14.18
N GLN A 741 -45.05 -16.22 13.25
CA GLN A 741 -43.85 -15.37 13.16
C GLN A 741 -44.20 -13.96 12.68
N LYS A 742 -45.12 -13.83 11.71
CA LYS A 742 -45.57 -12.51 11.23
C LYS A 742 -46.26 -11.71 12.33
N ARG A 743 -47.17 -12.33 13.09
CA ARG A 743 -47.80 -11.70 14.27
C ARG A 743 -46.77 -11.31 15.32
N ALA A 744 -45.80 -12.17 15.65
CA ALA A 744 -44.74 -11.80 16.59
C ALA A 744 -43.91 -10.59 16.13
N ALA A 745 -43.72 -10.39 14.82
CA ALA A 745 -43.08 -9.20 14.27
C ALA A 745 -43.98 -7.96 14.31
N ASP A 746 -45.27 -8.10 13.96
CA ASP A 746 -46.26 -7.02 14.03
C ASP A 746 -46.51 -6.57 15.49
N ASP A 747 -46.60 -7.51 16.43
CA ASP A 747 -46.73 -7.29 17.88
C ASP A 747 -45.48 -6.61 18.46
N ALA A 748 -44.28 -7.02 18.02
CA ALA A 748 -43.03 -6.35 18.41
C ALA A 748 -42.96 -4.92 17.86
N LEU A 749 -43.46 -4.67 16.63
CA LEU A 749 -43.58 -3.33 16.07
C LEU A 749 -44.53 -2.47 16.91
N HIS A 750 -45.67 -3.02 17.33
CA HIS A 750 -46.64 -2.36 18.19
C HIS A 750 -46.06 -2.02 19.58
N TYR A 751 -45.29 -2.93 20.17
CA TYR A 751 -44.61 -2.74 21.45
C TYR A 751 -43.51 -1.66 21.38
N ILE A 752 -42.77 -1.59 20.27
CA ILE A 752 -41.71 -0.60 20.05
C ILE A 752 -42.27 0.80 19.76
N MET A 753 -43.36 0.91 18.98
CA MET A 753 -43.93 2.23 18.63
C MET A 753 -44.75 2.86 19.76
N GLY A 754 -45.29 2.07 20.68
CA GLY A 754 -46.04 2.53 21.85
C GLY A 754 -47.49 2.94 21.53
N ASN A 755 -48.42 2.58 22.42
CA ASN A 755 -49.83 2.90 22.24
C ASN A 755 -50.12 4.39 22.52
N MET A 756 -50.45 5.15 21.46
CA MET A 756 -51.20 6.41 21.51
C MET A 756 -52.08 6.52 20.23
N PRO A 757 -53.19 7.27 20.27
CA PRO A 757 -54.34 7.09 19.38
C PRO A 757 -54.24 7.73 17.99
#